data_AF-S5XXL2-F1
#
_entry.id   AF-S5XXL2-F1
#
_cell.length_a   1.000
_cell.length_b   1.000
_cell.length_c   1.000
_cell.angle_alpha   90.00
_cell.angle_beta   90.00
_cell.angle_gamma   90.00
#
_symmetry.space_group_name_H-M   'P 1'
#
loop_
_entity.id
_entity.type
_entity.pdbx_description
1 polymer ?
#
loop_
_entity_poly.entity_id
_entity_poly.type
_entity_poly.pdbx_seq_one_letter_code
_entity_poly.pdbx_strand_id
1 'polypeptide(L)'
;MLILGPLGFTAPWLLLALAALPVLWVILRALPPAPKLLRFPGTRLLAGLKDPHPVAQRTPWWLLILRLAALAALILAFAGPLWKPRPDAAGTGPLLVMVDGGWAAAPGWSEVQTRAAREFDRAASAGRAAALILADGRTEDIVPFAAGDALAARIRAAQPQPWATRYPPDPEAALAAVPQGQLRTLWLSDGLDHPGREIWLEALRKRGPVTVVMPEAPVQSLALAPGDQPVLTHRATATGPAPVIRAVGPDPQGVLRELAVLTPGEPVTEAGVTRRLVPVDLPAELRNRIQRFEIEGQPAAGTVVLADDRIRRRKVALVGDDRASEGQELLSPLHYLREAIAPNSDLIEGSLAEVLQAAPDVVILVDQTGLPGMAGLADWVEQGGLLIRFAGPRMAASDRLAEEELLPVRLRPGGRDIGGALSWGEPRRLAAFDSTGPFAGLSAPEDVTIRAQLLPEPAPDLQSLTLVQLSDRTPLVTRERLGEGQVVLFHTTANAEWSNLPLSLLFPQMLDRLIQSARSSQTSGESDAAEQPFWTAQSLLDGFGRAMPAGDLAPVAAGDFAQGPSPIAPAGIYAAGERRAALNAGGELIPARWDGVTVETRDIAPGVDLKGWLLALAALLLVLDALASAMLSRGRKAAA
;
A
#
# COMPACT_ATOMS: atom_id res chain seq x y z
N MET A 1 40.74 9.48 17.54
CA MET A 1 40.02 10.76 17.61
C MET A 1 40.21 11.34 18.99
N LEU A 2 40.46 12.65 19.13
CA LEU A 2 40.51 13.33 20.42
C LEU A 2 39.25 14.19 20.56
N ILE A 3 38.54 14.10 21.68
CA ILE A 3 37.34 14.90 21.97
C ILE A 3 37.66 15.86 23.12
N LEU A 4 37.50 17.16 22.88
CA LEU A 4 37.69 18.24 23.84
C LEU A 4 36.38 19.04 23.92
N GLY A 5 35.53 18.69 24.89
CA GLY A 5 34.20 19.28 25.01
C GLY A 5 33.34 19.03 23.76
N PRO A 6 32.73 20.06 23.13
CA PRO A 6 31.92 19.90 21.92
C PRO A 6 32.74 19.73 20.63
N LEU A 7 34.08 19.75 20.68
CA LEU A 7 34.95 19.65 19.51
C LEU A 7 35.66 18.29 19.46
N GLY A 8 35.69 17.66 18.29
CA GLY A 8 36.48 16.47 18.00
C GLY A 8 37.50 16.71 16.91
N PHE A 9 38.66 16.05 17.00
CA PHE A 9 39.71 16.09 15.98
C PHE A 9 40.00 14.68 15.48
N THR A 10 39.88 14.48 14.16
CA THR A 10 40.16 13.18 13.53
C THR A 10 41.66 12.85 13.56
N ALA A 11 42.53 13.85 13.39
CA ALA A 11 43.98 13.73 13.41
C ALA A 11 44.61 14.60 14.53
N PRO A 12 44.47 14.21 15.81
CA PRO A 12 44.87 15.06 16.95
C PRO A 12 46.36 15.34 17.03
N TRP A 13 47.21 14.48 16.46
CA TRP A 13 48.66 14.67 16.40
C TRP A 13 49.05 15.96 15.68
N LEU A 14 48.23 16.41 14.72
CA LEU A 14 48.50 17.64 13.97
C LEU A 14 48.40 18.90 14.85
N LEU A 15 47.65 18.83 15.95
CA LEU A 15 47.56 19.93 16.91
C LEU A 15 48.90 20.23 17.58
N LEU A 16 49.82 19.26 17.65
CA LEU A 16 51.18 19.48 18.14
C LEU A 16 51.93 20.53 17.29
N ALA A 17 51.59 20.68 16.01
CA ALA A 17 52.19 21.69 15.14
C ALA A 17 51.88 23.13 15.60
N LEU A 18 50.80 23.36 16.36
CA LEU A 18 50.52 24.68 16.95
C LEU A 18 51.63 25.11 17.92
N ALA A 19 52.29 24.17 18.58
CA ALA A 19 53.41 24.48 19.48
C ALA A 19 54.66 24.97 18.73
N ALA A 20 54.75 24.79 17.40
CA ALA A 20 55.83 25.33 16.59
C ALA A 20 55.62 26.80 16.19
N LEU A 21 54.41 27.36 16.34
CA LEU A 21 54.10 28.74 15.98
C LEU A 21 54.96 29.81 16.69
N PRO A 22 55.26 29.71 18.01
CA PRO A 22 56.14 30.66 18.69
C PRO A 22 57.57 30.62 18.13
N VAL A 23 58.07 29.44 17.75
CA VAL A 23 59.39 29.29 17.13
C VAL A 23 59.40 29.98 15.77
N LEU A 24 58.36 29.75 14.97
CA LEU A 24 58.19 30.41 13.67
C LEU A 24 58.12 31.94 13.81
N TRP A 25 57.46 32.44 14.87
CA TRP A 25 57.44 33.88 15.16
C TRP A 25 58.83 34.43 15.44
N VAL A 26 59.65 33.73 16.24
CA VAL A 26 61.03 34.16 16.54
C VAL A 26 61.88 34.17 15.26
N ILE A 27 61.76 33.14 14.42
CA ILE A 27 62.49 33.04 13.14
C ILE A 27 62.07 34.16 12.19
N LEU A 28 60.77 34.39 12.01
CA LEU A 28 60.26 35.44 11.12
C LEU A 28 60.53 36.85 11.66
N ARG A 29 60.76 36.99 12.96
CA ARG A 29 61.17 38.24 13.61
C ARG A 29 62.69 38.45 13.56
N ALA A 30 63.49 37.41 13.29
CA ALA A 30 64.93 37.52 13.22
C ALA A 30 65.35 38.40 12.03
N LEU A 31 66.11 39.46 12.31
CA LEU A 31 66.63 40.37 11.30
C LEU A 31 67.97 39.86 10.73
N PRO A 32 68.33 40.24 9.49
CA PRO A 32 69.74 40.24 9.10
C PRO A 32 70.55 41.15 10.06
N PRO A 33 71.84 40.86 10.29
CA PRO A 33 72.68 41.64 11.21
C PRO A 33 72.67 43.12 10.82
N ALA A 34 72.67 43.99 11.84
CA ALA A 34 72.66 45.44 11.62
C ALA A 34 73.82 45.84 10.68
N PRO A 35 73.59 46.75 9.71
CA PRO A 35 74.63 47.19 8.79
C PRO A 35 75.82 47.77 9.58
N LYS A 36 77.05 47.40 9.20
CA LYS A 36 78.25 47.94 9.82
C LYS A 36 78.35 49.43 9.50
N LEU A 37 78.28 50.28 10.52
CA LEU A 37 78.50 51.71 10.40
C LEU A 37 80.00 51.99 10.21
N LEU A 38 80.41 52.34 8.99
CA LEU A 38 81.76 52.79 8.68
C LEU A 38 81.81 54.32 8.75
N ARG A 39 82.75 54.89 9.52
CA ARG A 39 83.00 56.34 9.53
C ARG A 39 83.74 56.72 8.25
N PHE A 40 83.02 57.34 7.31
CA PHE A 40 83.61 57.88 6.08
C PHE A 40 84.00 59.36 6.28
N PRO A 41 85.27 59.77 6.09
CA PRO A 41 85.74 61.14 6.39
C PRO A 41 85.17 62.24 5.49
N GLY A 42 84.56 61.90 4.35
CA GLY A 42 84.05 62.84 3.34
C GLY A 42 82.57 63.23 3.48
N THR A 43 82.07 63.49 4.68
CA THR A 43 80.62 63.72 4.94
C THR A 43 80.03 64.96 4.25
N ARG A 44 80.86 65.93 3.83
CA ARG A 44 80.40 67.12 3.08
C ARG A 44 79.90 66.81 1.66
N LEU A 45 80.38 65.74 1.02
CA LEU A 45 79.95 65.34 -0.34
C LEU A 45 78.60 64.58 -0.35
N LEU A 46 78.12 64.17 0.82
CA LEU A 46 76.87 63.40 0.98
C LEU A 46 75.74 64.22 1.63
N ALA A 47 75.98 65.49 1.93
CA ALA A 47 74.97 66.39 2.49
C ALA A 47 73.88 66.68 1.45
N GLY A 48 72.73 66.03 1.59
CA GLY A 48 71.57 66.16 0.70
C GLY A 48 71.12 64.87 0.02
N LEU A 49 71.90 63.78 0.11
CA LEU A 49 71.48 62.47 -0.39
C LEU A 49 70.47 61.83 0.58
N LYS A 50 69.20 61.82 0.19
CA LYS A 50 68.18 60.96 0.79
C LYS A 50 68.34 59.55 0.22
N ASP A 51 68.36 58.57 1.12
CA ASP A 51 68.48 57.16 0.77
C ASP A 51 67.23 56.73 -0.04
N PRO A 52 67.36 56.35 -1.33
CA PRO A 52 66.20 55.98 -2.16
C PRO A 52 65.59 54.63 -1.74
N HIS A 53 66.27 53.86 -0.89
CA HIS A 53 65.82 52.56 -0.40
C HIS A 53 66.03 52.44 1.11
N PRO A 54 65.14 53.01 1.95
CA PRO A 54 65.21 52.79 3.39
C PRO A 54 65.18 51.28 3.67
N VAL A 55 66.27 50.76 4.24
CA VAL A 55 66.40 49.35 4.65
C VAL A 55 65.18 48.98 5.48
N ALA A 56 64.45 47.95 5.06
CA ALA A 56 63.15 47.59 5.60
C ALA A 56 63.21 47.40 7.13
N GLN A 57 62.75 48.39 7.88
CA GLN A 57 62.54 48.25 9.31
C GLN A 57 61.30 47.39 9.55
N ARG A 58 61.53 46.30 10.30
CA ARG A 58 60.61 45.35 10.96
C ARG A 58 59.28 45.15 10.25
N THR A 59 58.99 43.90 9.87
CA THR A 59 57.62 43.48 9.58
C THR A 59 56.72 43.90 10.75
N PRO A 60 55.67 44.72 10.50
CA PRO A 60 54.74 45.10 11.55
C PRO A 60 54.25 43.89 12.32
N TRP A 61 54.27 43.95 13.64
CA TRP A 61 53.96 42.81 14.51
C TRP A 61 52.54 42.27 14.26
N TRP A 62 51.61 43.14 13.83
CA TRP A 62 50.25 42.75 13.47
C TRP A 62 50.18 41.89 12.19
N LEU A 63 51.07 42.09 11.20
CA LEU A 63 51.17 41.20 10.04
C LEU A 63 51.72 39.82 10.42
N LEU A 64 52.69 39.78 11.35
CA LEU A 64 53.17 38.51 11.88
C LEU A 64 52.06 37.75 12.60
N ILE A 65 51.21 38.43 13.38
CA ILE A 65 50.03 37.81 14.01
C ILE A 65 49.06 37.30 12.95
N LEU A 66 48.79 38.06 11.91
CA LEU A 66 47.88 37.66 10.83
C LEU A 66 48.37 36.37 10.14
N ARG A 67 49.67 36.27 9.84
CA ARG A 67 50.29 35.07 9.25
C ARG A 67 50.23 33.87 10.17
N LEU A 68 50.52 34.06 11.46
CA LEU A 68 50.41 32.99 12.46
C LEU A 68 48.96 32.54 12.63
N ALA A 69 47.99 33.45 12.60
CA ALA A 69 46.56 33.12 12.66
C ALA A 69 46.12 32.31 11.43
N ALA A 70 46.60 32.68 10.23
CA ALA A 70 46.33 31.93 9.00
C ALA A 70 46.92 30.50 9.08
N LEU A 71 48.16 30.37 9.57
CA LEU A 71 48.82 29.08 9.73
C LEU A 71 48.14 28.22 10.82
N ALA A 72 47.70 28.84 11.93
CA ALA A 72 46.94 28.17 12.97
C ALA A 72 45.58 27.66 12.44
N ALA A 73 44.85 28.48 11.68
CA ALA A 73 43.60 28.07 11.04
C ALA A 73 43.81 26.90 10.07
N LEU A 74 44.92 26.89 9.33
CA LEU A 74 45.29 25.81 8.42
C LEU A 74 45.61 24.51 9.17
N ILE A 75 46.41 24.58 10.25
CA ILE A 75 46.70 23.44 11.12
C ILE A 75 45.42 22.88 11.72
N LEU A 76 44.53 23.74 12.23
CA LEU A 76 43.23 23.34 12.78
C LEU A 76 42.35 22.68 11.71
N ALA A 77 42.29 23.24 10.49
CA ALA A 77 41.52 22.68 9.39
C ALA A 77 41.98 21.27 9.00
N PHE A 78 43.30 21.06 8.90
CA PHE A 78 43.87 19.75 8.55
C PHE A 78 43.83 18.74 9.69
N ALA A 79 43.67 19.18 10.94
CA ALA A 79 43.43 18.28 12.08
C ALA A 79 42.03 17.62 12.04
N GLY A 80 41.17 18.04 11.09
CA GLY A 80 39.81 17.54 10.89
C GLY A 80 38.88 17.85 12.07
N PRO A 81 38.54 19.13 12.29
CA PRO A 81 37.72 19.55 13.41
C PRO A 81 36.24 19.31 13.12
N LEU A 82 35.58 18.61 14.04
CA LEU A 82 34.17 18.26 14.00
C LEU A 82 33.47 18.87 15.21
N TRP A 83 32.37 19.58 14.99
CA TRP A 83 31.50 20.06 16.07
C TRP A 83 30.47 18.99 16.44
N LYS A 84 30.34 18.68 17.74
CA LYS A 84 29.53 17.56 18.28
C LYS A 84 29.83 16.23 17.56
N PRO A 85 31.08 15.76 17.60
CA PRO A 85 31.44 14.50 16.97
C PRO A 85 30.68 13.34 17.63
N ARG A 86 30.12 12.43 16.83
CA ARG A 86 29.62 11.15 17.37
C ARG A 86 30.83 10.29 17.75
N PRO A 87 30.84 9.60 18.90
CA PRO A 87 31.80 8.52 19.08
C PRO A 87 31.53 7.50 17.98
N ASP A 88 32.47 7.36 17.04
CA ASP A 88 32.51 6.14 16.25
C ASP A 88 32.61 5.00 17.27
N ALA A 89 31.60 4.14 17.29
CA ALA A 89 31.77 2.81 17.83
C ALA A 89 32.77 2.12 16.89
N ALA A 90 34.06 2.40 17.05
CA ALA A 90 35.15 1.81 16.31
C ALA A 90 35.36 0.39 16.86
N GLY A 91 34.42 -0.50 16.58
CA GLY A 91 34.58 -1.94 16.80
C GLY A 91 35.20 -2.59 15.58
N THR A 92 36.18 -3.47 15.79
CA THR A 92 36.94 -4.18 14.75
C THR A 92 36.25 -5.44 14.21
N GLY A 93 35.11 -5.83 14.78
CA GLY A 93 34.38 -7.04 14.41
C GLY A 93 33.58 -6.96 13.10
N PRO A 94 33.07 -8.11 12.61
CA PRO A 94 32.26 -8.21 11.40
C PRO A 94 30.95 -7.41 11.54
N LEU A 95 30.44 -6.92 10.41
CA LEU A 95 29.21 -6.10 10.35
C LEU A 95 28.05 -6.90 9.77
N LEU A 96 26.92 -6.96 10.47
CA LEU A 96 25.65 -7.39 9.91
C LEU A 96 24.72 -6.19 9.78
N VAL A 97 24.19 -5.96 8.59
CA VAL A 97 23.07 -5.03 8.39
C VAL A 97 21.80 -5.86 8.18
N MET A 98 20.83 -5.67 9.06
CA MET A 98 19.52 -6.28 8.98
C MET A 98 18.51 -5.19 8.60
N VAL A 99 17.68 -5.44 7.60
CA VAL A 99 16.72 -4.46 7.08
C VAL A 99 15.34 -5.08 7.08
N ASP A 100 14.40 -4.42 7.76
CA ASP A 100 12.98 -4.76 7.64
C ASP A 100 12.51 -4.45 6.21
N GLY A 101 12.11 -5.48 5.46
CA GLY A 101 11.93 -5.41 4.01
C GLY A 101 10.49 -5.30 3.53
N GLY A 102 9.52 -5.17 4.44
CA GLY A 102 8.10 -5.10 4.11
C GLY A 102 7.64 -3.72 3.64
N TRP A 103 6.34 -3.62 3.32
CA TRP A 103 5.72 -2.40 2.81
C TRP A 103 5.85 -1.21 3.77
N ALA A 104 5.95 -1.45 5.08
CA ALA A 104 6.06 -0.41 6.09
C ALA A 104 7.36 0.39 5.99
N ALA A 105 8.42 -0.20 5.42
CA ALA A 105 9.71 0.46 5.21
C ALA A 105 9.71 1.42 3.99
N ALA A 106 8.68 1.34 3.13
CA ALA A 106 8.68 2.02 1.82
C ALA A 106 8.83 3.56 1.87
N PRO A 107 8.16 4.30 2.78
CA PRO A 107 8.25 5.76 2.81
C PRO A 107 9.67 6.31 3.06
N GLY A 108 10.53 5.54 3.77
CA GLY A 108 11.90 5.92 4.11
C GLY A 108 12.97 5.05 3.44
N TRP A 109 12.62 4.36 2.35
CA TRP A 109 13.49 3.34 1.77
C TRP A 109 14.80 3.93 1.23
N SER A 110 14.76 5.14 0.66
CA SER A 110 15.96 5.83 0.17
C SER A 110 16.99 6.07 1.29
N GLU A 111 16.52 6.42 2.48
CA GLU A 111 17.31 6.68 3.68
C GLU A 111 17.93 5.39 4.20
N VAL A 112 17.14 4.31 4.23
CA VAL A 112 17.58 2.94 4.56
C VAL A 112 18.69 2.50 3.61
N GLN A 113 18.48 2.61 2.30
CA GLN A 113 19.48 2.27 1.28
C GLN A 113 20.77 3.08 1.46
N THR A 114 20.65 4.39 1.62
CA THR A 114 21.81 5.28 1.79
C THR A 114 22.55 4.98 3.09
N ARG A 115 21.85 4.70 4.19
CA ARG A 115 22.48 4.34 5.47
C ARG A 115 23.19 3.00 5.38
N ALA A 116 22.55 1.96 4.89
CA ALA A 116 23.15 0.64 4.72
C ALA A 116 24.38 0.68 3.81
N ALA A 117 24.26 1.31 2.63
CA ALA A 117 25.36 1.43 1.68
C ALA A 117 26.60 2.10 2.30
N ARG A 118 26.41 3.20 3.05
CA ARG A 118 27.51 3.87 3.75
C ARG A 118 28.22 2.97 4.76
N GLU A 119 27.49 2.14 5.50
CA GLU A 119 28.12 1.23 6.46
C GLU A 119 28.87 0.09 5.75
N PHE A 120 28.35 -0.39 4.62
CA PHE A 120 29.07 -1.35 3.78
C PHE A 120 30.34 -0.77 3.18
N ASP A 121 30.32 0.46 2.66
CA ASP A 121 31.50 1.14 2.12
C ASP A 121 32.58 1.34 3.21
N ARG A 122 32.16 1.66 4.45
CA ARG A 122 33.06 1.73 5.61
C ARG A 122 33.62 0.37 6.01
N ALA A 123 32.80 -0.69 5.97
CA ALA A 123 33.26 -2.04 6.23
C ALA A 123 34.30 -2.48 5.21
N ALA A 124 34.05 -2.21 3.91
CA ALA A 124 34.99 -2.47 2.82
C ALA A 124 36.32 -1.71 3.00
N SER A 125 36.24 -0.40 3.27
CA SER A 125 37.43 0.44 3.49
C SER A 125 38.28 -0.01 4.69
N ALA A 126 37.63 -0.61 5.70
CA ALA A 126 38.28 -1.15 6.89
C ALA A 126 38.69 -2.63 6.76
N GLY A 127 38.47 -3.27 5.60
CA GLY A 127 38.76 -4.69 5.38
C GLY A 127 37.93 -5.64 6.24
N ARG A 128 36.74 -5.22 6.69
CA ARG A 128 35.85 -6.01 7.56
C ARG A 128 34.85 -6.81 6.73
N ALA A 129 34.67 -8.08 7.10
CA ALA A 129 33.60 -8.91 6.56
C ALA A 129 32.24 -8.31 6.92
N ALA A 130 31.32 -8.27 5.96
CA ALA A 130 29.97 -7.77 6.17
C ALA A 130 28.92 -8.74 5.63
N ALA A 131 27.68 -8.61 6.12
CA ALA A 131 26.53 -9.39 5.69
C ALA A 131 25.28 -8.50 5.61
N LEU A 132 24.34 -8.87 4.74
CA LEU A 132 23.03 -8.23 4.61
C LEU A 132 21.94 -9.28 4.81
N ILE A 133 20.99 -9.01 5.69
CA ILE A 133 19.70 -9.73 5.78
C ILE A 133 18.61 -8.75 5.36
N LEU A 134 17.86 -9.11 4.32
CA LEU A 134 16.62 -8.43 3.94
C LEU A 134 15.48 -9.26 4.49
N ALA A 135 14.74 -8.75 5.47
CA ALA A 135 13.62 -9.45 6.07
C ALA A 135 12.37 -9.35 5.18
N ASP A 136 12.48 -9.91 3.99
CA ASP A 136 11.48 -9.91 2.92
C ASP A 136 10.78 -11.27 2.75
N GLY A 137 11.08 -12.24 3.62
CA GLY A 137 10.57 -13.61 3.53
C GLY A 137 11.10 -14.44 2.36
N ARG A 138 12.12 -13.97 1.64
CA ARG A 138 12.75 -14.65 0.49
C ARG A 138 14.21 -15.04 0.74
N THR A 139 14.75 -14.73 1.92
CA THR A 139 16.16 -14.94 2.25
C THR A 139 16.48 -16.43 2.49
N GLU A 140 17.67 -16.84 2.05
CA GLU A 140 18.24 -18.18 2.19
C GLU A 140 18.62 -18.54 3.63
N ASP A 141 18.68 -19.85 3.93
CA ASP A 141 18.92 -20.40 5.27
C ASP A 141 20.27 -20.00 5.90
N ILE A 142 21.26 -19.59 5.09
CA ILE A 142 22.60 -19.20 5.54
C ILE A 142 22.93 -17.81 5.00
N VAL A 143 23.42 -16.92 5.87
CA VAL A 143 23.78 -15.56 5.47
C VAL A 143 25.27 -15.49 5.11
N PRO A 144 25.62 -15.32 3.82
CA PRO A 144 27.02 -15.25 3.41
C PRO A 144 27.64 -13.91 3.83
N PHE A 145 28.78 -13.98 4.52
CA PHE A 145 29.64 -12.82 4.73
C PHE A 145 30.48 -12.55 3.49
N ALA A 146 30.42 -11.33 2.97
CA ALA A 146 31.05 -10.91 1.73
C ALA A 146 31.76 -9.55 1.89
N ALA A 147 32.44 -9.13 0.83
CA ALA A 147 33.01 -7.79 0.73
C ALA A 147 31.90 -6.72 0.70
N GLY A 148 32.14 -5.58 1.37
CA GLY A 148 31.14 -4.51 1.50
C GLY A 148 30.62 -3.96 0.17
N ASP A 149 31.47 -3.83 -0.85
CA ASP A 149 31.08 -3.22 -2.14
C ASP A 149 29.95 -3.99 -2.86
N ALA A 150 29.98 -5.33 -2.81
CA ALA A 150 28.94 -6.18 -3.39
C ALA A 150 27.61 -6.03 -2.64
N LEU A 151 27.66 -5.93 -1.32
CA LEU A 151 26.48 -5.74 -0.47
C LEU A 151 25.89 -4.34 -0.63
N ALA A 152 26.74 -3.32 -0.81
CA ALA A 152 26.33 -1.95 -1.11
C ALA A 152 25.58 -1.89 -2.46
N ALA A 153 26.03 -2.63 -3.48
CA ALA A 153 25.29 -2.75 -4.73
C ALA A 153 23.94 -3.47 -4.55
N ARG A 154 23.92 -4.57 -3.76
CA ARG A 154 22.70 -5.33 -3.49
C ARG A 154 21.62 -4.49 -2.79
N ILE A 155 21.97 -3.72 -1.77
CA ILE A 155 20.98 -2.87 -1.07
C ILE A 155 20.51 -1.70 -1.94
N ARG A 156 21.35 -1.15 -2.81
CA ARG A 156 20.95 -0.10 -3.78
C ARG A 156 19.94 -0.61 -4.81
N ALA A 157 19.97 -1.90 -5.15
CA ALA A 157 19.01 -2.53 -6.05
C ALA A 157 17.75 -3.05 -5.34
N ALA A 158 17.78 -3.21 -4.02
CA ALA A 158 16.67 -3.75 -3.25
C ALA A 158 15.47 -2.79 -3.22
N GLN A 159 14.28 -3.35 -3.14
CA GLN A 159 13.02 -2.63 -3.01
C GLN A 159 12.22 -3.20 -1.82
N PRO A 160 11.37 -2.39 -1.18
CA PRO A 160 10.43 -2.91 -0.18
C PRO A 160 9.44 -3.87 -0.87
N GLN A 161 8.90 -4.80 -0.09
CA GLN A 161 7.95 -5.80 -0.59
C GLN A 161 6.49 -5.41 -0.35
N PRO A 162 5.55 -5.86 -1.19
CA PRO A 162 4.11 -5.63 -1.01
C PRO A 162 3.46 -6.55 0.04
N TRP A 163 4.21 -6.99 1.05
CA TRP A 163 3.74 -7.74 2.22
C TRP A 163 4.49 -7.30 3.48
N ALA A 164 4.03 -7.71 4.66
CA ALA A 164 4.67 -7.36 5.92
C ALA A 164 6.08 -7.96 6.03
N THR A 165 6.97 -7.33 6.80
CA THR A 165 8.33 -7.83 7.04
C THR A 165 8.28 -9.26 7.59
N ARG A 166 9.12 -10.14 7.03
CA ARG A 166 9.20 -11.56 7.45
C ARG A 166 10.66 -11.94 7.64
N TYR A 167 11.00 -12.31 8.87
CA TYR A 167 12.34 -12.76 9.20
C TYR A 167 12.56 -14.23 8.79
N PRO A 168 13.80 -14.65 8.48
CA PRO A 168 14.09 -16.05 8.28
C PRO A 168 13.75 -16.86 9.54
N PRO A 169 13.31 -18.13 9.39
CA PRO A 169 12.71 -18.90 10.48
C PRO A 169 13.72 -19.27 11.57
N ASP A 170 14.99 -19.49 11.22
CA ASP A 170 16.04 -19.91 12.14
C ASP A 170 17.21 -18.91 12.17
N PRO A 171 17.32 -18.08 13.22
CA PRO A 171 18.44 -17.15 13.36
C PRO A 171 19.77 -17.86 13.65
N GLU A 172 19.78 -19.04 14.27
CA GLU A 172 21.01 -19.75 14.60
C GLU A 172 21.64 -20.35 13.35
N ALA A 173 20.84 -20.95 12.47
CA ALA A 173 21.29 -21.42 11.16
C ALA A 173 21.78 -20.25 10.29
N ALA A 174 21.02 -19.16 10.22
CA ALA A 174 21.37 -17.98 9.44
C ALA A 174 22.68 -17.33 9.90
N LEU A 175 22.97 -17.36 11.21
CA LEU A 175 24.16 -16.78 11.82
C LEU A 175 25.29 -17.81 12.04
N ALA A 176 25.20 -19.02 11.49
CA ALA A 176 26.20 -20.07 11.66
C ALA A 176 27.56 -19.72 11.04
N ALA A 177 27.56 -18.92 9.95
CA ALA A 177 28.76 -18.53 9.21
C ALA A 177 29.42 -17.23 9.70
N VAL A 178 29.02 -16.71 10.87
CA VAL A 178 29.56 -15.46 11.41
C VAL A 178 31.07 -15.63 11.71
N PRO A 179 31.96 -14.78 11.14
CA PRO A 179 33.39 -14.84 11.41
C PRO A 179 33.73 -14.60 12.88
N GLN A 180 34.91 -15.07 13.33
CA GLN A 180 35.38 -14.84 14.69
C GLN A 180 35.47 -13.34 15.02
N GLY A 181 34.98 -12.95 16.19
CA GLY A 181 34.94 -11.57 16.67
C GLY A 181 33.56 -11.20 17.21
N GLN A 182 33.47 -10.02 17.83
CA GLN A 182 32.20 -9.51 18.32
C GLN A 182 31.37 -8.98 17.14
N LEU A 183 30.25 -9.64 16.82
CA LEU A 183 29.38 -9.26 15.71
C LEU A 183 28.73 -7.92 16.01
N ARG A 184 28.82 -6.98 15.08
CA ARG A 184 28.12 -5.69 15.19
C ARG A 184 26.92 -5.71 14.28
N THR A 185 25.75 -5.45 14.85
CA THR A 185 24.51 -5.43 14.07
C THR A 185 23.96 -4.02 13.97
N LEU A 186 23.68 -3.59 12.74
CA LEU A 186 22.84 -2.44 12.45
C LEU A 186 21.50 -2.94 11.94
N TRP A 187 20.44 -2.75 12.72
CA TRP A 187 19.08 -3.08 12.33
C TRP A 187 18.37 -1.80 11.84
N LEU A 188 18.05 -1.74 10.56
CA LEU A 188 17.24 -0.70 9.96
C LEU A 188 15.78 -1.15 10.04
N SER A 189 15.07 -0.67 11.06
CA SER A 189 13.72 -1.13 11.34
C SER A 189 12.66 -0.30 10.62
N ASP A 190 11.55 -0.93 10.27
CA ASP A 190 10.35 -0.25 9.77
C ASP A 190 9.46 0.30 10.91
N GLY A 191 9.85 0.08 12.17
CA GLY A 191 9.18 0.60 13.36
C GLY A 191 7.98 -0.22 13.85
N LEU A 192 7.66 -1.34 13.19
CA LEU A 192 6.60 -2.26 13.58
C LEU A 192 7.14 -3.55 14.21
N ASP A 193 6.32 -4.19 15.04
CA ASP A 193 6.57 -5.53 15.56
C ASP A 193 6.10 -6.57 14.56
N HIS A 194 7.00 -7.46 14.16
CA HIS A 194 6.73 -8.55 13.23
C HIS A 194 7.06 -9.89 13.89
N PRO A 195 6.35 -10.98 13.52
CA PRO A 195 6.61 -12.31 14.07
C PRO A 195 8.09 -12.70 13.94
N GLY A 196 8.71 -13.07 15.06
CA GLY A 196 10.12 -13.48 15.12
C GLY A 196 11.12 -12.36 15.45
N ARG A 197 10.69 -11.09 15.56
CA ARG A 197 11.58 -9.96 15.90
C ARG A 197 12.39 -10.22 17.18
N GLU A 198 11.70 -10.61 18.25
CA GLU A 198 12.33 -10.82 19.56
C GLU A 198 13.33 -11.97 19.53
N ILE A 199 12.99 -13.06 18.84
CA ILE A 199 13.87 -14.24 18.68
C ILE A 199 15.16 -13.83 17.96
N TRP A 200 15.05 -13.05 16.89
CA TRP A 200 16.20 -12.48 16.18
C TRP A 200 17.00 -11.51 17.05
N LEU A 201 16.34 -10.62 17.77
CA LEU A 201 17.00 -9.67 18.67
C LEU A 201 17.84 -10.37 19.74
N GLU A 202 17.31 -11.41 20.37
CA GLU A 202 18.03 -12.23 21.35
C GLU A 202 19.24 -12.94 20.71
N ALA A 203 19.06 -13.57 19.56
CA ALA A 203 20.13 -14.29 18.86
C ALA A 203 21.29 -13.35 18.44
N LEU A 204 20.96 -12.12 18.05
CA LEU A 204 21.93 -11.08 17.69
C LEU A 204 22.66 -10.53 18.94
N ARG A 205 21.93 -10.26 20.03
CA ARG A 205 22.50 -9.76 21.29
C ARG A 205 23.51 -10.73 21.91
N LYS A 206 23.30 -12.04 21.74
CA LYS A 206 24.26 -13.08 22.17
C LYS A 206 25.61 -12.99 21.43
N ARG A 207 25.62 -12.44 20.21
CA ARG A 207 26.81 -12.37 19.33
C ARG A 207 27.51 -11.01 19.36
N GLY A 208 26.83 -9.95 19.81
CA GLY A 208 27.43 -8.65 20.06
C GLY A 208 26.44 -7.48 20.12
N PRO A 209 26.92 -6.22 20.04
CA PRO A 209 26.07 -5.05 20.18
C PRO A 209 25.14 -4.88 18.97
N VAL A 210 23.87 -4.59 19.27
CA VAL A 210 22.83 -4.28 18.29
C VAL A 210 22.49 -2.79 18.38
N THR A 211 22.54 -2.12 17.23
CA THR A 211 22.08 -0.75 17.05
C THR A 211 20.86 -0.76 16.14
N VAL A 212 19.74 -0.23 16.63
CA VAL A 212 18.48 -0.16 15.88
C VAL A 212 18.28 1.27 15.41
N VAL A 213 17.95 1.45 14.14
CA VAL A 213 17.55 2.73 13.56
C VAL A 213 16.05 2.68 13.33
N MET A 214 15.33 3.61 13.96
CA MET A 214 13.87 3.73 13.80
C MET A 214 13.52 4.60 12.57
N PRO A 215 12.34 4.40 11.95
CA PRO A 215 11.88 5.24 10.85
C PRO A 215 11.68 6.70 11.31
N GLU A 216 11.87 7.64 10.39
CA GLU A 216 11.72 9.09 10.67
C GLU A 216 10.25 9.53 10.63
N ALA A 217 9.45 8.89 9.77
CA ALA A 217 8.03 9.18 9.60
C ALA A 217 7.18 8.09 10.29
N PRO A 218 5.99 8.45 10.80
CA PRO A 218 5.07 7.45 11.30
C PRO A 218 4.62 6.52 10.18
N VAL A 219 4.55 5.23 10.50
CA VAL A 219 4.03 4.22 9.58
C VAL A 219 2.52 4.38 9.51
N GLN A 220 1.98 4.35 8.31
CA GLN A 220 0.54 4.43 8.07
C GLN A 220 0.05 3.21 7.30
N SER A 221 -1.18 2.79 7.57
CA SER A 221 -1.85 1.74 6.81
C SER A 221 -3.30 2.08 6.52
N LEU A 222 -3.82 1.51 5.44
CA LEU A 222 -5.21 1.55 5.07
C LEU A 222 -5.74 0.13 4.91
N ALA A 223 -6.90 -0.16 5.48
CA ALA A 223 -7.57 -1.45 5.34
C ALA A 223 -9.07 -1.22 5.08
N LEU A 224 -9.71 -2.12 4.36
CA LEU A 224 -11.16 -2.06 4.11
C LEU A 224 -11.88 -3.08 4.97
N ALA A 225 -12.92 -2.63 5.67
CA ALA A 225 -13.93 -3.51 6.23
C ALA A 225 -15.12 -3.57 5.23
N PRO A 226 -15.47 -4.75 4.69
CA PRO A 226 -16.67 -4.89 3.88
C PRO A 226 -17.91 -4.76 4.78
N GLY A 227 -19.03 -4.32 4.19
CA GLY A 227 -20.32 -4.14 4.84
C GLY A 227 -21.26 -3.31 3.97
N ASP A 228 -22.51 -3.13 4.41
CA ASP A 228 -23.54 -2.38 3.67
C ASP A 228 -23.02 -0.99 3.25
N GLN A 229 -22.34 -0.32 4.17
CA GLN A 229 -21.53 0.86 3.89
C GLN A 229 -20.06 0.48 4.05
N PRO A 230 -19.27 0.38 2.96
CA PRO A 230 -17.86 0.08 3.06
C PRO A 230 -17.15 1.20 3.85
N VAL A 231 -16.35 0.81 4.83
CA VAL A 231 -15.59 1.74 5.66
C VAL A 231 -14.12 1.39 5.57
N LEU A 232 -13.30 2.37 5.22
CA LEU A 232 -11.86 2.26 5.31
C LEU A 232 -11.43 2.56 6.75
N THR A 233 -10.48 1.77 7.25
CA THR A 233 -9.80 2.01 8.52
C THR A 233 -8.40 2.51 8.22
N HIS A 234 -8.15 3.79 8.50
CA HIS A 234 -6.80 4.35 8.54
C HIS A 234 -6.16 4.09 9.91
N ARG A 235 -4.88 3.73 9.91
CA ARG A 235 -4.07 3.61 11.14
C ARG A 235 -2.73 4.31 10.94
N ALA A 236 -2.19 4.90 12.01
CA ALA A 236 -0.86 5.49 12.04
C ALA A 236 -0.17 5.25 13.39
N THR A 237 1.15 5.06 13.41
CA THR A 237 1.94 4.88 14.65
C THR A 237 2.21 6.18 15.44
N ALA A 238 1.67 7.31 14.97
CA ALA A 238 1.71 8.57 15.70
C ALA A 238 0.42 9.36 15.47
N THR A 239 0.06 10.18 16.46
CA THR A 239 -1.01 11.16 16.33
C THR A 239 -0.55 12.29 15.41
N GLY A 240 -1.26 12.49 14.31
CA GLY A 240 -1.01 13.55 13.33
C GLY A 240 -2.31 14.09 12.74
N PRO A 241 -2.23 15.04 11.79
CA PRO A 241 -3.41 15.52 11.05
C PRO A 241 -4.10 14.36 10.33
N ALA A 242 -5.38 14.55 10.00
CA ALA A 242 -6.11 13.59 9.18
C ALA A 242 -5.44 13.46 7.80
N PRO A 243 -5.20 12.24 7.29
CA PRO A 243 -4.65 12.06 5.95
C PRO A 243 -5.67 12.46 4.88
N VAL A 244 -5.18 12.84 3.70
CA VAL A 244 -6.02 12.95 2.51
C VAL A 244 -6.08 11.57 1.86
N ILE A 245 -7.27 10.98 1.78
CA ILE A 245 -7.50 9.66 1.16
C ILE A 245 -8.22 9.88 -0.16
N ARG A 246 -7.68 9.35 -1.24
CA ARG A 246 -8.21 9.50 -2.60
C ARG A 246 -8.81 8.19 -3.08
N ALA A 247 -9.99 8.27 -3.67
CA ALA A 247 -10.59 7.19 -4.45
C ALA A 247 -10.20 7.38 -5.93
N VAL A 248 -9.53 6.38 -6.51
CA VAL A 248 -8.99 6.46 -7.87
C VAL A 248 -9.67 5.40 -8.75
N GLY A 249 -10.07 5.82 -9.94
CA GLY A 249 -10.72 4.97 -10.94
C GLY A 249 -10.78 5.65 -12.31
N PRO A 250 -11.27 4.97 -13.35
CA PRO A 250 -11.33 5.54 -14.69
C PRO A 250 -12.41 6.62 -14.76
N ASP A 251 -12.13 7.70 -15.48
CA ASP A 251 -13.11 8.68 -15.97
C ASP A 251 -14.05 8.01 -17.02
N PRO A 252 -15.13 8.68 -17.48
CA PRO A 252 -15.99 8.13 -18.54
C PRO A 252 -15.26 7.83 -19.86
N GLN A 253 -14.05 8.35 -20.04
CA GLN A 253 -13.17 8.11 -21.20
C GLN A 253 -12.17 6.98 -20.94
N GLY A 254 -12.21 6.34 -19.76
CA GLY A 254 -11.34 5.22 -19.39
C GLY A 254 -10.01 5.61 -18.75
N VAL A 255 -9.74 6.90 -18.53
CA VAL A 255 -8.46 7.38 -17.97
C VAL A 255 -8.50 7.40 -16.45
N LEU A 256 -7.51 6.82 -15.80
CA LEU A 256 -7.41 6.83 -14.33
C LEU A 256 -7.29 8.26 -13.78
N ARG A 257 -8.22 8.64 -12.90
CA ARG A 257 -8.31 9.94 -12.24
C ARG A 257 -8.74 9.77 -10.78
N GLU A 258 -8.52 10.82 -10.01
CA GLU A 258 -9.18 11.00 -8.72
C GLU A 258 -10.68 11.17 -8.95
N LEU A 259 -11.48 10.25 -8.42
CA LEU A 259 -12.95 10.29 -8.49
C LEU A 259 -13.54 11.02 -7.29
N ALA A 260 -12.90 10.91 -6.13
CA ALA A 260 -13.31 11.57 -4.90
C ALA A 260 -12.17 11.65 -3.88
N VAL A 261 -12.30 12.60 -2.96
CA VAL A 261 -11.49 12.69 -1.74
C VAL A 261 -12.39 12.31 -0.55
N LEU A 262 -11.92 11.37 0.26
CA LEU A 262 -12.63 10.90 1.45
C LEU A 262 -12.13 11.63 2.69
N THR A 263 -13.07 11.95 3.59
CA THR A 263 -12.78 12.65 4.84
C THR A 263 -12.68 11.64 5.99
N PRO A 264 -11.52 11.51 6.65
CA PRO A 264 -11.39 10.69 7.84
C PRO A 264 -12.19 11.27 9.02
N GLY A 265 -12.83 10.40 9.79
CA GLY A 265 -13.49 10.76 11.04
C GLY A 265 -12.52 11.03 12.20
N GLU A 266 -13.08 11.14 13.39
CA GLU A 266 -12.34 11.46 14.62
C GLU A 266 -11.27 10.40 14.96
N PRO A 267 -10.08 10.81 15.44
CA PRO A 267 -9.03 9.89 15.84
C PRO A 267 -9.33 9.18 17.17
N VAL A 268 -9.13 7.88 17.20
CA VAL A 268 -9.08 7.07 18.42
C VAL A 268 -7.66 6.53 18.57
N THR A 269 -6.98 6.83 19.67
CA THR A 269 -5.60 6.37 19.90
C THR A 269 -5.55 5.31 20.98
N GLU A 270 -5.06 4.12 20.64
CA GLU A 270 -4.90 2.98 21.54
C GLU A 270 -3.54 2.33 21.30
N ALA A 271 -2.85 1.93 22.37
CA ALA A 271 -1.56 1.22 22.31
C ALA A 271 -0.48 1.87 21.40
N GLY A 272 -0.50 3.20 21.24
CA GLY A 272 0.45 3.92 20.38
C GLY A 272 0.07 3.96 18.90
N VAL A 273 -1.16 3.59 18.55
CA VAL A 273 -1.70 3.64 17.19
C VAL A 273 -2.94 4.52 17.17
N THR A 274 -2.95 5.52 16.29
CA THR A 274 -4.12 6.34 16.01
C THR A 274 -4.91 5.73 14.87
N ARG A 275 -6.18 5.42 15.12
CA ARG A 275 -7.15 4.88 14.17
C ARG A 275 -8.16 5.95 13.76
N ARG A 276 -8.52 6.00 12.48
CA ARG A 276 -9.66 6.78 11.95
C ARG A 276 -10.53 5.91 11.07
N LEU A 277 -11.84 6.00 11.27
CA LEU A 277 -12.82 5.44 10.34
C LEU A 277 -13.06 6.44 9.21
N VAL A 278 -13.11 5.94 7.98
CA VAL A 278 -13.26 6.74 6.77
C VAL A 278 -14.42 6.13 5.99
N PRO A 279 -15.65 6.66 6.15
CA PRO A 279 -16.81 6.20 5.41
C PRO A 279 -16.62 6.41 3.90
N VAL A 280 -16.96 5.41 3.09
CA VAL A 280 -16.98 5.53 1.63
C VAL A 280 -18.39 5.96 1.19
N ASP A 281 -18.75 7.19 1.52
CA ASP A 281 -20.05 7.78 1.16
C ASP A 281 -19.98 8.42 -0.24
N LEU A 282 -20.05 7.56 -1.26
CA LEU A 282 -19.99 7.96 -2.67
C LEU A 282 -21.21 7.44 -3.43
N PRO A 283 -21.71 8.20 -4.42
CA PRO A 283 -22.71 7.71 -5.37
C PRO A 283 -22.29 6.39 -6.01
N ALA A 284 -23.26 5.52 -6.28
CA ALA A 284 -23.08 4.19 -6.85
C ALA A 284 -22.20 4.20 -8.12
N GLU A 285 -22.42 5.17 -9.00
CA GLU A 285 -21.69 5.30 -10.26
C GLU A 285 -20.20 5.54 -10.04
N LEU A 286 -19.84 6.39 -9.07
CA LEU A 286 -18.44 6.64 -8.72
C LEU A 286 -17.86 5.43 -8.02
N ARG A 287 -18.58 4.85 -7.06
CA ARG A 287 -18.15 3.69 -6.28
C ARG A 287 -17.79 2.49 -7.16
N ASN A 288 -18.65 2.17 -8.14
CA ASN A 288 -18.44 1.06 -9.05
C ASN A 288 -17.27 1.27 -10.03
N ARG A 289 -16.81 2.51 -10.20
CA ARG A 289 -15.62 2.86 -10.99
C ARG A 289 -14.34 2.85 -10.16
N ILE A 290 -14.41 2.82 -8.83
CA ILE A 290 -13.20 2.81 -8.00
C ILE A 290 -12.41 1.53 -8.28
N GLN A 291 -11.11 1.70 -8.54
CA GLN A 291 -10.15 0.61 -8.65
C GLN A 291 -9.25 0.52 -7.42
N ARG A 292 -8.96 1.65 -6.76
CA ARG A 292 -8.16 1.68 -5.54
C ARG A 292 -8.42 2.93 -4.69
N PHE A 293 -8.13 2.82 -3.40
CA PHE A 293 -7.99 3.93 -2.47
C PHE A 293 -6.52 4.09 -2.11
N GLU A 294 -6.05 5.34 -1.97
CA GLU A 294 -4.67 5.62 -1.57
C GLU A 294 -4.59 6.80 -0.60
N ILE A 295 -3.58 6.79 0.26
CA ILE A 295 -3.21 7.95 1.06
C ILE A 295 -2.29 8.85 0.24
N GLU A 296 -2.65 10.13 0.09
CA GLU A 296 -1.85 11.10 -0.66
C GLU A 296 -0.44 11.24 -0.09
N GLY A 297 0.57 11.17 -0.96
CA GLY A 297 1.97 11.40 -0.61
C GLY A 297 2.60 10.30 0.23
N GLN A 298 1.96 9.13 0.37
CA GLN A 298 2.47 8.00 1.15
C GLN A 298 2.71 6.79 0.23
N PRO A 299 3.92 6.63 -0.35
CA PRO A 299 4.22 5.55 -1.27
C PRO A 299 4.53 4.25 -0.52
N ALA A 300 3.49 3.48 -0.20
CA ALA A 300 3.63 2.16 0.41
C ALA A 300 2.48 1.24 -0.03
N ALA A 301 2.74 -0.06 -0.22
CA ALA A 301 1.66 -1.00 -0.54
C ALA A 301 0.59 -1.04 0.56
N GLY A 302 0.97 -0.83 1.83
CA GLY A 302 0.04 -0.83 2.95
C GLY A 302 -0.83 0.41 3.07
N THR A 303 -0.57 1.48 2.30
CA THR A 303 -1.41 2.70 2.25
C THR A 303 -2.35 2.69 1.04
N VAL A 304 -2.32 1.61 0.24
CA VAL A 304 -3.18 1.39 -0.90
C VAL A 304 -4.15 0.25 -0.60
N VAL A 305 -5.42 0.46 -0.90
CA VAL A 305 -6.45 -0.58 -0.86
C VAL A 305 -7.02 -0.74 -2.26
N LEU A 306 -6.78 -1.89 -2.87
CA LEU A 306 -7.37 -2.28 -4.13
C LEU A 306 -8.85 -2.64 -3.92
N ALA A 307 -9.69 -2.14 -4.82
CA ALA A 307 -11.11 -2.45 -4.85
C ALA A 307 -11.35 -3.80 -5.53
N ASP A 308 -12.10 -4.67 -4.86
CA ASP A 308 -12.54 -5.97 -5.38
C ASP A 308 -14.06 -5.99 -5.60
N ASP A 309 -14.60 -7.16 -5.93
CA ASP A 309 -16.03 -7.36 -6.14
C ASP A 309 -16.87 -7.09 -4.87
N ARG A 310 -16.26 -7.01 -3.68
CA ARG A 310 -16.98 -6.70 -2.43
C ARG A 310 -17.35 -5.22 -2.30
N ILE A 311 -16.69 -4.35 -3.08
CA ILE A 311 -16.97 -2.89 -3.11
C ILE A 311 -17.99 -2.55 -4.21
N ARG A 312 -18.04 -3.37 -5.27
CA ARG A 312 -18.91 -3.15 -6.44
C ARG A 312 -20.31 -3.71 -6.16
N ARG A 313 -21.28 -2.83 -5.92
CA ARG A 313 -22.70 -3.22 -5.85
C ARG A 313 -23.21 -3.48 -7.26
N ARG A 314 -24.07 -4.48 -7.42
CA ARG A 314 -24.70 -4.79 -8.72
C ARG A 314 -25.84 -3.82 -8.98
N LYS A 315 -25.93 -3.30 -10.21
CA LYS A 315 -27.08 -2.49 -10.62
C LYS A 315 -28.23 -3.42 -10.97
N VAL A 316 -29.30 -3.39 -10.19
CA VAL A 316 -30.48 -4.22 -10.37
C VAL A 316 -31.65 -3.32 -10.78
N ALA A 317 -32.17 -3.55 -11.99
CA ALA A 317 -33.34 -2.86 -12.49
C ALA A 317 -34.61 -3.65 -12.13
N LEU A 318 -35.58 -3.01 -11.50
CA LEU A 318 -36.92 -3.55 -11.30
C LEU A 318 -37.87 -2.90 -12.30
N VAL A 319 -38.55 -3.72 -13.10
CA VAL A 319 -39.53 -3.25 -14.08
C VAL A 319 -40.91 -3.80 -13.70
N GLY A 320 -41.82 -2.91 -13.35
CA GLY A 320 -43.17 -3.20 -12.89
C GLY A 320 -44.02 -1.93 -12.82
N ASP A 321 -45.32 -2.10 -12.59
CA ASP A 321 -46.25 -0.98 -12.40
C ASP A 321 -46.35 -0.68 -10.89
N ASP A 322 -45.78 0.45 -10.44
CA ASP A 322 -45.66 0.84 -9.02
C ASP A 322 -46.93 1.52 -8.46
N ARG A 323 -48.10 1.28 -9.06
CA ARG A 323 -49.35 1.97 -8.70
C ARG A 323 -50.05 1.39 -7.46
N ALA A 324 -49.33 1.16 -6.37
CA ALA A 324 -49.93 0.85 -5.06
C ALA A 324 -49.91 2.08 -4.15
N SER A 325 -51.07 2.52 -3.64
CA SER A 325 -51.12 3.52 -2.55
C SER A 325 -50.59 2.91 -1.24
N GLU A 326 -50.07 3.74 -0.31
CA GLU A 326 -49.43 3.34 0.98
C GLU A 326 -50.17 2.23 1.76
N GLY A 327 -51.51 2.13 1.66
CA GLY A 327 -52.31 1.07 2.29
C GLY A 327 -52.28 -0.32 1.61
N GLN A 328 -51.62 -0.46 0.46
CA GLN A 328 -51.54 -1.69 -0.36
C GLN A 328 -50.09 -2.12 -0.65
N GLU A 329 -49.09 -1.56 0.05
CA GLU A 329 -47.67 -1.87 -0.21
C GLU A 329 -47.33 -3.36 -0.05
N LEU A 330 -47.90 -4.05 0.93
CA LEU A 330 -47.71 -5.50 1.12
C LEU A 330 -48.33 -6.37 0.00
N LEU A 331 -49.21 -5.79 -0.82
CA LEU A 331 -49.77 -6.45 -2.00
C LEU A 331 -48.97 -6.10 -3.26
N SER A 332 -48.10 -5.08 -3.20
CA SER A 332 -47.24 -4.69 -4.33
C SER A 332 -46.28 -5.82 -4.67
N PRO A 333 -46.26 -6.28 -5.93
CA PRO A 333 -45.32 -7.30 -6.40
C PRO A 333 -43.85 -6.89 -6.27
N LEU A 334 -43.56 -5.58 -6.21
CA LEU A 334 -42.19 -5.05 -6.12
C LEU A 334 -41.70 -4.85 -4.68
N HIS A 335 -42.59 -4.70 -3.69
CA HIS A 335 -42.20 -4.36 -2.32
C HIS A 335 -41.21 -5.39 -1.73
N TYR A 336 -41.52 -6.69 -1.81
CA TYR A 336 -40.65 -7.74 -1.29
C TYR A 336 -39.32 -7.85 -2.04
N LEU A 337 -39.31 -7.59 -3.35
CA LEU A 337 -38.07 -7.57 -4.13
C LEU A 337 -37.19 -6.40 -3.74
N ARG A 338 -37.78 -5.22 -3.54
CA ARG A 338 -37.08 -4.01 -3.07
C ARG A 338 -36.41 -4.27 -1.73
N GLU A 339 -37.16 -4.76 -0.75
CA GLU A 339 -36.64 -5.09 0.58
C GLU A 339 -35.58 -6.19 0.55
N ALA A 340 -35.76 -7.21 -0.30
CA ALA A 340 -34.82 -8.32 -0.40
C ALA A 340 -33.49 -7.94 -1.06
N ILE A 341 -33.49 -7.00 -2.00
CA ILE A 341 -32.35 -6.72 -2.88
C ILE A 341 -31.65 -5.38 -2.51
N ALA A 342 -32.35 -4.44 -1.88
CA ALA A 342 -31.79 -3.14 -1.47
C ALA A 342 -30.50 -3.23 -0.62
N PRO A 343 -30.33 -4.19 0.31
CA PRO A 343 -29.11 -4.26 1.11
C PRO A 343 -27.85 -4.47 0.28
N ASN A 344 -27.94 -5.25 -0.81
CA ASN A 344 -26.78 -5.78 -1.55
C ASN A 344 -26.63 -5.24 -2.99
N SER A 345 -27.48 -4.30 -3.41
CA SER A 345 -27.52 -3.81 -4.79
C SER A 345 -27.81 -2.31 -4.89
N ASP A 346 -27.61 -1.76 -6.08
CA ASP A 346 -28.08 -0.44 -6.47
C ASP A 346 -29.36 -0.61 -7.29
N LEU A 347 -30.52 -0.26 -6.70
CA LEU A 347 -31.83 -0.44 -7.31
C LEU A 347 -32.18 0.72 -8.26
N ILE A 348 -32.71 0.37 -9.43
CA ILE A 348 -33.24 1.31 -10.42
C ILE A 348 -34.66 0.87 -10.77
N GLU A 349 -35.62 1.78 -10.65
CA GLU A 349 -37.03 1.51 -10.98
C GLU A 349 -37.46 2.43 -12.12
N GLY A 350 -38.16 1.88 -13.10
CA GLY A 350 -38.62 2.64 -14.26
C GLY A 350 -39.17 1.76 -15.37
N SER A 351 -39.47 2.38 -16.51
CA SER A 351 -39.85 1.65 -17.71
C SER A 351 -38.67 0.85 -18.28
N LEU A 352 -38.94 -0.22 -19.02
CA LEU A 352 -37.89 -1.06 -19.63
C LEU A 352 -36.89 -0.23 -20.47
N ALA A 353 -37.38 0.77 -21.20
CA ALA A 353 -36.54 1.63 -22.02
C ALA A 353 -35.61 2.54 -21.19
N GLU A 354 -36.08 3.06 -20.06
CA GLU A 354 -35.28 3.90 -19.16
C GLU A 354 -34.24 3.08 -18.41
N VAL A 355 -34.63 1.92 -17.87
CA VAL A 355 -33.70 1.12 -17.08
C VAL A 355 -32.59 0.52 -17.94
N LEU A 356 -32.87 0.13 -19.19
CA LEU A 356 -31.83 -0.39 -20.09
C LEU A 356 -30.77 0.66 -20.44
N GLN A 357 -31.13 1.95 -20.50
CA GLN A 357 -30.17 3.05 -20.69
C GLN A 357 -29.20 3.21 -19.52
N ALA A 358 -29.60 2.81 -18.32
CA ALA A 358 -28.75 2.87 -17.12
C ALA A 358 -27.69 1.73 -17.05
N ALA A 359 -27.68 0.85 -18.05
CA ALA A 359 -26.80 -0.31 -18.17
C ALA A 359 -26.76 -1.19 -16.89
N PRO A 360 -27.89 -1.81 -16.51
CA PRO A 360 -27.98 -2.65 -15.33
C PRO A 360 -27.25 -3.99 -15.54
N ASP A 361 -26.85 -4.62 -14.44
CA ASP A 361 -26.31 -5.98 -14.40
C ASP A 361 -27.42 -7.04 -14.44
N VAL A 362 -28.55 -6.73 -13.81
CA VAL A 362 -29.70 -7.62 -13.65
C VAL A 362 -30.98 -6.84 -13.94
N VAL A 363 -31.91 -7.46 -14.66
CA VAL A 363 -33.26 -6.93 -14.88
C VAL A 363 -34.25 -7.91 -14.26
N ILE A 364 -35.15 -7.43 -13.42
CA ILE A 364 -36.22 -8.22 -12.83
C ILE A 364 -37.57 -7.76 -13.37
N LEU A 365 -38.28 -8.67 -14.05
CA LEU A 365 -39.63 -8.47 -14.56
C LEU A 365 -40.64 -9.24 -13.71
N VAL A 366 -41.72 -8.57 -13.28
CA VAL A 366 -42.73 -9.19 -12.41
C VAL A 366 -44.10 -9.18 -13.06
N ASP A 367 -44.62 -10.37 -13.37
CA ASP A 367 -45.99 -10.59 -13.88
C ASP A 367 -46.35 -9.71 -15.09
N GLN A 368 -45.44 -9.60 -16.06
CA GLN A 368 -45.65 -8.84 -17.30
C GLN A 368 -45.50 -9.73 -18.53
N THR A 369 -46.28 -9.43 -19.57
CA THR A 369 -46.22 -10.05 -20.90
C THR A 369 -46.37 -8.98 -21.98
N GLY A 370 -45.70 -9.13 -23.12
CA GLY A 370 -45.87 -8.25 -24.27
C GLY A 370 -45.37 -6.82 -24.06
N LEU A 371 -44.28 -6.65 -23.32
CA LEU A 371 -43.70 -5.32 -23.06
C LEU A 371 -43.11 -4.69 -24.34
N PRO A 372 -43.26 -3.37 -24.54
CA PRO A 372 -42.54 -2.69 -25.60
C PRO A 372 -41.03 -2.70 -25.29
N GLY A 373 -40.19 -2.96 -26.30
CA GLY A 373 -38.73 -2.99 -26.14
C GLY A 373 -38.12 -4.37 -25.85
N MET A 374 -38.89 -5.46 -25.98
CA MET A 374 -38.39 -6.83 -25.79
C MET A 374 -37.16 -7.18 -26.66
N ALA A 375 -37.08 -6.66 -27.88
CA ALA A 375 -35.90 -6.86 -28.73
C ALA A 375 -34.61 -6.30 -28.08
N GLY A 376 -34.67 -5.10 -27.50
CA GLY A 376 -33.52 -4.51 -26.81
C GLY A 376 -33.17 -5.25 -25.51
N LEU A 377 -34.16 -5.83 -24.84
CA LEU A 377 -33.92 -6.70 -23.69
C LEU A 377 -33.27 -8.02 -24.11
N ALA A 378 -33.68 -8.61 -25.23
CA ALA A 378 -33.07 -9.82 -25.78
C ALA A 378 -31.59 -9.58 -26.14
N ASP A 379 -31.30 -8.50 -26.88
CA ASP A 379 -29.93 -8.08 -27.20
C ASP A 379 -29.08 -7.88 -25.93
N TRP A 380 -29.67 -7.29 -24.88
CA TRP A 380 -28.98 -7.10 -23.59
C TRP A 380 -28.69 -8.42 -22.86
N VAL A 381 -29.64 -9.37 -22.86
CA VAL A 381 -29.39 -10.71 -22.30
C VAL A 381 -28.29 -11.40 -23.11
N GLU A 382 -28.35 -11.38 -24.44
CA GLU A 382 -27.32 -11.99 -25.29
C GLU A 382 -25.91 -11.44 -25.04
N GLN A 383 -25.80 -10.16 -24.64
CA GLN A 383 -24.54 -9.49 -24.28
C GLN A 383 -24.06 -9.78 -22.85
N GLY A 384 -24.74 -10.64 -22.09
CA GLY A 384 -24.31 -11.06 -20.75
C GLY A 384 -25.23 -10.60 -19.61
N GLY A 385 -26.41 -10.07 -19.92
CA GLY A 385 -27.39 -9.68 -18.90
C GLY A 385 -28.05 -10.89 -18.20
N LEU A 386 -28.37 -10.73 -16.91
CA LEU A 386 -29.24 -11.68 -16.18
C LEU A 386 -30.67 -11.16 -16.11
N LEU A 387 -31.58 -11.81 -16.82
CA LEU A 387 -33.00 -11.55 -16.71
C LEU A 387 -33.63 -12.49 -15.69
N ILE A 388 -34.23 -11.95 -14.63
CA ILE A 388 -35.06 -12.71 -13.68
C ILE A 388 -36.53 -12.35 -13.93
N ARG A 389 -37.37 -13.36 -14.10
CA ARG A 389 -38.81 -13.20 -14.29
C ARG A 389 -39.56 -13.87 -13.16
N PHE A 390 -40.63 -13.22 -12.71
CA PHE A 390 -41.60 -13.80 -11.78
C PHE A 390 -42.94 -13.97 -12.49
N ALA A 391 -43.48 -15.19 -12.44
CA ALA A 391 -44.82 -15.47 -12.93
C ALA A 391 -45.89 -14.84 -12.02
N GLY A 392 -47.10 -14.71 -12.52
CA GLY A 392 -48.23 -14.24 -11.73
C GLY A 392 -49.56 -14.32 -12.48
N PRO A 393 -50.63 -13.74 -11.88
CA PRO A 393 -51.97 -13.79 -12.43
C PRO A 393 -52.09 -13.24 -13.86
N ARG A 394 -51.37 -12.16 -14.20
CA ARG A 394 -51.42 -11.57 -15.55
C ARG A 394 -50.79 -12.49 -16.59
N MET A 395 -49.64 -13.09 -16.28
CA MET A 395 -49.00 -14.09 -17.14
C MET A 395 -49.90 -15.31 -17.31
N ALA A 396 -50.50 -15.82 -16.22
CA ALA A 396 -51.38 -17.00 -16.28
C ALA A 396 -52.67 -16.77 -17.08
N ALA A 397 -53.19 -15.54 -17.09
CA ALA A 397 -54.38 -15.14 -17.83
C ALA A 397 -54.09 -14.66 -19.27
N SER A 398 -52.82 -14.65 -19.71
CA SER A 398 -52.45 -14.14 -21.02
C SER A 398 -52.65 -15.19 -22.12
N ASP A 399 -53.54 -14.88 -23.06
CA ASP A 399 -53.79 -15.71 -24.25
C ASP A 399 -52.59 -15.76 -25.22
N ARG A 400 -51.65 -14.82 -25.07
CA ARG A 400 -50.42 -14.71 -25.90
C ARG A 400 -49.17 -15.15 -25.17
N LEU A 401 -49.30 -15.83 -24.03
CA LEU A 401 -48.14 -16.32 -23.28
C LEU A 401 -47.22 -17.21 -24.12
N ALA A 402 -47.78 -17.98 -25.06
CA ALA A 402 -47.02 -18.84 -25.97
C ALA A 402 -46.16 -18.07 -27.00
N GLU A 403 -46.43 -16.78 -27.20
CA GLU A 403 -45.69 -15.88 -28.11
C GLU A 403 -44.62 -15.06 -27.36
N GLU A 404 -44.57 -15.15 -26.02
CA GLU A 404 -43.62 -14.39 -25.20
C GLU A 404 -42.20 -14.93 -25.39
N GLU A 405 -41.31 -14.06 -25.85
CA GLU A 405 -39.87 -14.32 -25.95
C GLU A 405 -39.20 -14.20 -24.57
N LEU A 406 -37.99 -14.75 -24.41
CA LEU A 406 -37.22 -14.71 -23.15
C LEU A 406 -37.93 -15.41 -21.98
N LEU A 407 -38.46 -16.61 -22.25
CA LEU A 407 -38.90 -17.56 -21.23
C LEU A 407 -38.05 -18.83 -21.35
N PRO A 408 -37.50 -19.36 -20.24
CA PRO A 408 -36.58 -20.50 -20.29
C PRO A 408 -37.25 -21.83 -20.67
N VAL A 409 -38.59 -21.88 -20.60
CA VAL A 409 -39.41 -23.07 -20.86
C VAL A 409 -40.75 -22.63 -21.41
N ARG A 410 -41.38 -23.48 -22.22
CA ARG A 410 -42.77 -23.26 -22.64
C ARG A 410 -43.72 -23.47 -21.46
N LEU A 411 -44.69 -22.58 -21.33
CA LEU A 411 -45.61 -22.55 -20.19
C LEU A 411 -47.02 -22.93 -20.65
N ARG A 412 -47.71 -23.72 -19.83
CA ARG A 412 -49.11 -24.03 -20.05
C ARG A 412 -49.96 -22.79 -19.75
N PRO A 413 -50.99 -22.51 -20.58
CA PRO A 413 -51.96 -21.47 -20.26
C PRO A 413 -52.76 -21.87 -19.02
N GLY A 414 -53.04 -20.89 -18.16
CA GLY A 414 -53.69 -21.11 -16.87
C GLY A 414 -52.72 -21.52 -15.75
N GLY A 415 -52.91 -20.95 -14.56
CA GLY A 415 -52.18 -21.33 -13.36
C GLY A 415 -52.68 -22.64 -12.75
N ARG A 416 -51.81 -23.33 -12.01
CA ARG A 416 -52.21 -24.41 -11.11
C ARG A 416 -52.38 -23.86 -9.71
N ASP A 417 -53.61 -23.88 -9.21
CA ASP A 417 -53.89 -23.68 -7.79
C ASP A 417 -53.60 -24.96 -7.00
N ILE A 418 -52.98 -24.78 -5.85
CA ILE A 418 -52.48 -25.80 -4.93
C ILE A 418 -52.96 -25.43 -3.52
N GLY A 419 -54.05 -26.04 -3.10
CA GLY A 419 -54.59 -25.84 -1.75
C GLY A 419 -55.31 -24.51 -1.51
N GLY A 420 -55.91 -23.93 -2.56
CA GLY A 420 -56.94 -22.89 -2.41
C GLY A 420 -58.25 -23.47 -1.86
N ALA A 421 -59.18 -22.61 -1.40
CA ALA A 421 -60.45 -23.03 -0.79
C ALA A 421 -61.33 -23.96 -1.66
N LEU A 422 -61.08 -24.00 -2.97
CA LEU A 422 -61.76 -24.86 -3.96
C LEU A 422 -60.92 -26.08 -4.39
N SER A 423 -59.65 -26.17 -3.99
CA SER A 423 -58.70 -27.24 -4.31
C SER A 423 -58.43 -28.06 -3.04
N TRP A 424 -58.89 -29.32 -3.01
CA TRP A 424 -58.77 -30.25 -1.89
C TRP A 424 -57.34 -30.81 -1.66
N GLY A 425 -56.29 -30.02 -1.89
CA GLY A 425 -54.89 -30.43 -1.74
C GLY A 425 -54.14 -29.58 -0.70
N GLU A 426 -53.12 -30.13 -0.04
CA GLU A 426 -52.23 -29.32 0.81
C GLU A 426 -51.27 -28.48 -0.05
N PRO A 427 -50.91 -27.26 0.40
CA PRO A 427 -49.84 -26.47 -0.22
C PRO A 427 -48.55 -27.28 -0.37
N ARG A 428 -47.84 -27.09 -1.48
CA ARG A 428 -46.60 -27.84 -1.76
C ARG A 428 -45.41 -27.17 -1.09
N ARG A 429 -44.53 -27.98 -0.51
CA ARG A 429 -43.23 -27.55 0.01
C ARG A 429 -42.15 -27.61 -1.06
N LEU A 430 -41.07 -26.88 -0.85
CA LEU A 430 -39.84 -26.99 -1.65
C LEU A 430 -39.20 -28.39 -1.47
N ALA A 431 -38.61 -28.92 -2.53
CA ALA A 431 -37.69 -30.05 -2.42
C ALA A 431 -36.32 -29.58 -1.88
N ALA A 432 -35.48 -30.52 -1.49
CA ALA A 432 -34.09 -30.20 -1.16
C ALA A 432 -33.37 -29.60 -2.39
N PHE A 433 -32.52 -28.60 -2.15
CA PHE A 433 -31.68 -28.03 -3.19
C PHE A 433 -30.63 -29.04 -3.65
N ASP A 434 -30.26 -28.98 -4.93
CA ASP A 434 -29.18 -29.79 -5.47
C ASP A 434 -27.85 -29.41 -4.80
N SER A 435 -26.97 -30.40 -4.67
CA SER A 435 -25.58 -30.24 -4.23
C SER A 435 -24.73 -29.39 -5.19
N THR A 436 -25.20 -29.20 -6.42
CA THR A 436 -24.53 -28.42 -7.46
C THR A 436 -25.42 -27.25 -7.95
N GLY A 437 -24.81 -26.19 -8.50
CA GLY A 437 -25.53 -25.04 -9.03
C GLY A 437 -25.65 -23.84 -8.07
N PRO A 438 -26.39 -22.78 -8.46
CA PRO A 438 -26.37 -21.48 -7.75
C PRO A 438 -26.92 -21.54 -6.32
N PHE A 439 -27.83 -22.47 -6.04
CA PHE A 439 -28.48 -22.64 -4.74
C PHE A 439 -27.84 -23.72 -3.86
N ALA A 440 -26.69 -24.28 -4.26
CA ALA A 440 -25.97 -25.27 -3.47
C ALA A 440 -25.67 -24.76 -2.05
N GLY A 441 -25.93 -25.60 -1.06
CA GLY A 441 -25.74 -25.31 0.37
C GLY A 441 -26.87 -24.51 1.04
N LEU A 442 -27.90 -24.08 0.30
CA LEU A 442 -29.11 -23.51 0.92
C LEU A 442 -29.95 -24.62 1.56
N SER A 443 -30.61 -24.30 2.67
CA SER A 443 -31.58 -25.19 3.31
C SER A 443 -33.00 -24.74 2.97
N ALA A 444 -33.84 -25.67 2.54
CA ALA A 444 -35.25 -25.41 2.27
C ALA A 444 -36.05 -25.42 3.59
N PRO A 445 -36.57 -24.28 4.08
CA PRO A 445 -37.34 -24.24 5.31
C PRO A 445 -38.67 -24.99 5.18
N GLU A 446 -39.08 -25.71 6.23
CA GLU A 446 -40.31 -26.52 6.21
C GLU A 446 -41.61 -25.70 6.15
N ASP A 447 -41.54 -24.45 6.58
CA ASP A 447 -42.64 -23.49 6.63
C ASP A 447 -42.90 -22.80 5.28
N VAL A 448 -42.00 -22.95 4.30
CA VAL A 448 -42.20 -22.40 2.95
C VAL A 448 -43.17 -23.28 2.15
N THR A 449 -44.26 -22.66 1.70
CA THR A 449 -45.38 -23.28 0.99
C THR A 449 -45.73 -22.51 -0.28
N ILE A 450 -45.97 -23.26 -1.35
CA ILE A 450 -46.43 -22.78 -2.65
C ILE A 450 -47.89 -23.19 -2.83
N ARG A 451 -48.73 -22.18 -3.06
CA ARG A 451 -50.18 -22.30 -3.23
C ARG A 451 -50.64 -22.12 -4.67
N ALA A 452 -49.84 -21.51 -5.53
CA ALA A 452 -50.11 -21.49 -6.95
C ALA A 452 -48.80 -21.41 -7.74
N GLN A 453 -48.80 -21.94 -8.95
CA GLN A 453 -47.68 -21.79 -9.87
C GLN A 453 -48.14 -21.87 -11.33
N LEU A 454 -47.40 -21.21 -12.21
CA LEU A 454 -47.50 -21.44 -13.64
C LEU A 454 -46.72 -22.71 -13.98
N LEU A 455 -47.25 -23.59 -14.83
CA LEU A 455 -46.62 -24.87 -15.06
C LEU A 455 -45.90 -24.92 -16.41
N PRO A 456 -44.66 -25.42 -16.46
CA PRO A 456 -44.04 -25.74 -17.73
C PRO A 456 -44.79 -26.86 -18.46
N GLU A 457 -44.72 -26.82 -19.78
CA GLU A 457 -45.07 -27.94 -20.64
C GLU A 457 -44.04 -29.07 -20.47
N PRO A 458 -44.46 -30.34 -20.42
CA PRO A 458 -43.52 -31.46 -20.35
C PRO A 458 -42.60 -31.49 -21.57
N ALA A 459 -41.28 -31.41 -21.35
CA ALA A 459 -40.27 -31.48 -22.38
C ALA A 459 -39.06 -32.33 -21.90
N PRO A 460 -38.31 -33.00 -22.80
CA PRO A 460 -37.19 -33.88 -22.42
C PRO A 460 -36.05 -33.17 -21.68
N ASP A 461 -35.84 -31.89 -21.98
CA ASP A 461 -34.80 -31.00 -21.45
C ASP A 461 -35.22 -30.24 -20.18
N LEU A 462 -36.49 -30.31 -19.80
CA LEU A 462 -37.05 -29.58 -18.66
C LEU A 462 -36.27 -29.82 -17.36
N GLN A 463 -35.79 -31.04 -17.15
CA GLN A 463 -35.02 -31.38 -15.95
C GLN A 463 -33.69 -30.63 -15.91
N SER A 464 -32.96 -30.53 -17.04
CA SER A 464 -31.69 -29.79 -17.11
C SER A 464 -31.86 -28.28 -16.97
N LEU A 465 -33.04 -27.76 -17.29
CA LEU A 465 -33.38 -26.34 -17.14
C LEU A 465 -33.90 -26.00 -15.75
N THR A 466 -34.15 -26.99 -14.88
CA THR A 466 -34.76 -26.75 -13.56
C THR A 466 -33.70 -26.53 -12.48
N LEU A 467 -33.76 -25.38 -11.80
CA LEU A 467 -32.91 -25.05 -10.65
C LEU A 467 -33.52 -25.44 -9.30
N VAL A 468 -34.83 -25.33 -9.16
CA VAL A 468 -35.56 -25.62 -7.91
C VAL A 468 -36.83 -26.38 -8.25
N GLN A 469 -37.12 -27.41 -7.45
CA GLN A 469 -38.31 -28.24 -7.58
C GLN A 469 -39.14 -28.20 -6.31
N LEU A 470 -40.42 -28.52 -6.44
CA LEU A 470 -41.30 -28.81 -5.31
C LEU A 470 -41.21 -30.27 -4.88
N SER A 471 -41.77 -30.56 -3.72
CA SER A 471 -41.93 -31.91 -3.16
C SER A 471 -42.61 -32.92 -4.11
N ASP A 472 -43.42 -32.45 -5.07
CA ASP A 472 -44.03 -33.28 -6.12
C ASP A 472 -43.21 -33.34 -7.43
N ARG A 473 -41.95 -32.91 -7.40
CA ARG A 473 -41.01 -32.81 -8.53
C ARG A 473 -41.41 -31.86 -9.64
N THR A 474 -42.40 -30.98 -9.42
CA THR A 474 -42.69 -29.92 -10.38
C THR A 474 -41.65 -28.80 -10.29
N PRO A 475 -41.20 -28.22 -11.43
CA PRO A 475 -40.27 -27.08 -11.41
C PRO A 475 -40.88 -25.84 -10.78
N LEU A 476 -40.15 -25.19 -9.88
CA LEU A 476 -40.48 -23.88 -9.31
C LEU A 476 -39.58 -22.77 -9.87
N VAL A 477 -38.32 -23.08 -10.16
CA VAL A 477 -37.38 -22.13 -10.77
C VAL A 477 -36.71 -22.83 -11.95
N THR A 478 -36.79 -22.22 -13.12
CA THR A 478 -36.14 -22.71 -14.35
C THR A 478 -35.19 -21.66 -14.91
N ARG A 479 -34.17 -22.10 -15.64
CA ARG A 479 -33.15 -21.25 -16.24
C ARG A 479 -32.77 -21.75 -17.63
N GLU A 480 -32.60 -20.82 -18.55
CA GLU A 480 -32.03 -21.02 -19.88
C GLU A 480 -30.89 -20.01 -20.10
N ARG A 481 -29.88 -20.41 -20.87
CA ARG A 481 -28.80 -19.51 -21.30
C ARG A 481 -29.14 -18.93 -22.67
N LEU A 482 -28.89 -17.64 -22.84
CA LEU A 482 -29.10 -16.94 -24.11
C LEU A 482 -27.88 -16.05 -24.38
N GLY A 483 -27.15 -16.36 -25.45
CA GLY A 483 -25.84 -15.75 -25.71
C GLY A 483 -24.89 -15.90 -24.51
N GLU A 484 -24.31 -14.78 -24.08
CA GLU A 484 -23.44 -14.70 -22.90
C GLU A 484 -24.22 -14.56 -21.59
N GLY A 485 -25.53 -14.30 -21.66
CA GLY A 485 -26.40 -14.10 -20.51
C GLY A 485 -27.32 -15.28 -20.21
N GLN A 486 -28.33 -15.02 -19.40
CA GLN A 486 -29.25 -16.05 -18.92
C GLN A 486 -30.61 -15.47 -18.52
N VAL A 487 -31.64 -16.29 -18.71
CA VAL A 487 -33.01 -16.02 -18.31
C VAL A 487 -33.39 -17.00 -17.21
N VAL A 488 -33.81 -16.49 -16.07
CA VAL A 488 -34.33 -17.26 -14.93
C VAL A 488 -35.80 -16.93 -14.74
N LEU A 489 -36.64 -17.95 -14.60
CA LEU A 489 -38.06 -17.80 -14.31
C LEU A 489 -38.40 -18.46 -12.98
N PHE A 490 -38.97 -17.68 -12.07
CA PHE A 490 -39.72 -18.17 -10.92
C PHE A 490 -41.16 -18.40 -11.35
N HIS A 491 -41.63 -19.64 -11.22
CA HIS A 491 -42.99 -20.06 -11.60
C HIS A 491 -44.05 -19.62 -10.58
N THR A 492 -43.69 -18.78 -9.62
CA THR A 492 -44.55 -18.19 -8.58
C THR A 492 -44.42 -16.66 -8.57
N THR A 493 -45.34 -15.98 -7.89
CA THR A 493 -45.27 -14.52 -7.68
C THR A 493 -44.10 -14.11 -6.78
N ALA A 494 -43.65 -12.87 -6.98
CA ALA A 494 -42.64 -12.20 -6.15
C ALA A 494 -43.19 -11.66 -4.81
N ASN A 495 -44.50 -11.76 -4.59
CA ASN A 495 -45.20 -11.36 -3.36
C ASN A 495 -45.84 -12.57 -2.66
N ALA A 496 -46.53 -12.32 -1.55
CA ALA A 496 -47.15 -13.36 -0.75
C ALA A 496 -48.47 -13.94 -1.33
N GLU A 497 -48.83 -13.67 -2.59
CA GLU A 497 -50.11 -14.12 -3.19
C GLU A 497 -50.09 -15.64 -3.44
N TRP A 498 -49.17 -16.12 -4.28
CA TRP A 498 -49.07 -17.52 -4.67
C TRP A 498 -48.18 -18.36 -3.75
N SER A 499 -47.37 -17.74 -2.89
CA SER A 499 -46.50 -18.45 -1.95
C SER A 499 -46.25 -17.62 -0.70
N ASN A 500 -45.63 -18.20 0.34
CA ASN A 500 -45.01 -17.41 1.42
C ASN A 500 -43.48 -17.34 1.28
N LEU A 501 -42.91 -17.74 0.14
CA LEU A 501 -41.47 -17.69 -0.11
C LEU A 501 -40.91 -16.26 0.11
N PRO A 502 -41.53 -15.18 -0.41
CA PRO A 502 -41.03 -13.81 -0.20
C PRO A 502 -41.01 -13.33 1.26
N LEU A 503 -41.68 -14.04 2.16
CA LEU A 503 -41.66 -13.77 3.60
C LEU A 503 -40.54 -14.52 4.34
N SER A 504 -39.87 -15.45 3.67
CA SER A 504 -38.80 -16.27 4.23
C SER A 504 -37.43 -15.64 3.98
N LEU A 505 -36.49 -15.86 4.90
CA LEU A 505 -35.08 -15.51 4.70
C LEU A 505 -34.43 -16.25 3.52
N LEU A 506 -35.05 -17.34 3.05
CA LEU A 506 -34.60 -18.05 1.85
C LEU A 506 -34.71 -17.20 0.58
N PHE A 507 -35.72 -16.32 0.48
CA PHE A 507 -35.95 -15.52 -0.72
C PHE A 507 -34.81 -14.54 -1.05
N PRO A 508 -34.36 -13.66 -0.12
CA PRO A 508 -33.20 -12.82 -0.38
C PRO A 508 -31.94 -13.64 -0.64
N GLN A 509 -31.74 -14.78 0.05
CA GLN A 509 -30.59 -15.67 -0.22
C GLN A 509 -30.60 -16.22 -1.65
N MET A 510 -31.76 -16.61 -2.17
CA MET A 510 -31.88 -17.09 -3.55
C MET A 510 -31.60 -15.95 -4.55
N LEU A 511 -32.16 -14.76 -4.34
CA LEU A 511 -31.94 -13.61 -5.20
C LEU A 511 -30.46 -13.19 -5.21
N ASP A 512 -29.82 -13.12 -4.04
CA ASP A 512 -28.41 -12.79 -3.90
C ASP A 512 -27.53 -13.77 -4.68
N ARG A 513 -27.80 -15.08 -4.58
CA ARG A 513 -27.04 -16.10 -5.32
C ARG A 513 -27.19 -15.94 -6.84
N LEU A 514 -28.39 -15.62 -7.32
CA LEU A 514 -28.62 -15.36 -8.74
C LEU A 514 -27.90 -14.09 -9.20
N ILE A 515 -28.06 -12.98 -8.49
CA ILE A 515 -27.45 -11.68 -8.82
C ILE A 515 -25.92 -11.78 -8.83
N GLN A 516 -25.33 -12.52 -7.87
CA GLN A 516 -23.89 -12.77 -7.85
C GLN A 516 -23.41 -13.63 -9.03
N SER A 517 -24.27 -14.48 -9.60
CA SER A 517 -23.95 -15.33 -10.76
C SER A 517 -24.10 -14.65 -12.12
N ALA A 518 -24.62 -13.42 -12.19
CA ALA A 518 -25.01 -12.74 -13.42
C ALA A 518 -23.90 -12.60 -14.48
N ARG A 519 -22.64 -12.45 -14.07
CA ARG A 519 -21.50 -12.28 -14.99
C ARG A 519 -20.56 -13.49 -15.06
N SER A 520 -20.85 -14.58 -14.34
CA SER A 520 -19.91 -15.71 -14.24
C SER A 520 -19.96 -16.68 -15.46
N SER A 521 -20.21 -16.17 -16.66
CA SER A 521 -20.60 -17.00 -17.81
C SER A 521 -19.55 -17.14 -18.90
N GLN A 522 -18.34 -16.57 -18.75
CA GLN A 522 -17.26 -16.82 -19.71
C GLN A 522 -16.31 -17.89 -19.16
N THR A 523 -16.47 -19.11 -19.69
CA THR A 523 -15.57 -20.27 -19.54
C THR A 523 -15.82 -21.15 -18.32
N SER A 524 -16.62 -22.18 -18.48
CA SER A 524 -16.46 -23.41 -17.68
C SER A 524 -16.80 -24.62 -18.54
N GLY A 525 -15.79 -25.15 -19.21
CA GLY A 525 -15.70 -26.60 -19.38
C GLY A 525 -15.43 -27.19 -18.00
N GLU A 526 -16.32 -28.07 -17.56
CA GLU A 526 -16.12 -29.12 -16.55
C GLU A 526 -14.98 -28.90 -15.56
N SER A 527 -15.27 -28.19 -14.46
CA SER A 527 -14.66 -28.50 -13.17
C SER A 527 -15.55 -27.92 -12.05
N ASP A 528 -15.89 -28.81 -11.13
CA ASP A 528 -16.91 -28.64 -10.10
C ASP A 528 -16.76 -27.39 -9.24
N ALA A 529 -17.92 -26.81 -8.94
CA ALA A 529 -18.15 -25.69 -8.04
C ALA A 529 -18.06 -26.08 -6.55
N ALA A 530 -17.02 -26.83 -6.18
CA ALA A 530 -16.58 -27.00 -4.80
C ALA A 530 -15.19 -26.35 -4.69
N GLU A 531 -15.17 -25.11 -4.19
CA GLU A 531 -13.96 -24.33 -3.88
C GLU A 531 -12.89 -24.34 -4.97
N GLN A 532 -12.85 -23.31 -5.82
CA GLN A 532 -11.71 -23.15 -6.72
C GLN A 532 -10.39 -23.18 -5.91
N PRO A 533 -9.52 -24.19 -6.12
CA PRO A 533 -8.41 -24.42 -5.21
C PRO A 533 -7.30 -23.38 -5.36
N PHE A 534 -7.32 -22.59 -6.44
CA PHE A 534 -6.26 -21.63 -6.76
C PHE A 534 -6.80 -20.27 -7.22
N TRP A 535 -6.00 -19.24 -6.95
CA TRP A 535 -6.17 -17.86 -7.37
C TRP A 535 -5.04 -17.46 -8.31
N THR A 536 -5.38 -16.94 -9.49
CA THR A 536 -4.41 -16.45 -10.48
C THR A 536 -4.28 -14.94 -10.37
N ALA A 537 -3.06 -14.43 -10.20
CA ALA A 537 -2.83 -12.98 -10.16
C ALA A 537 -3.14 -12.34 -11.52
N GLN A 538 -3.91 -11.25 -11.49
CA GLN A 538 -4.17 -10.40 -12.66
C GLN A 538 -3.28 -9.15 -12.66
N SER A 539 -3.09 -8.56 -11.48
CA SER A 539 -2.19 -7.42 -11.27
C SER A 539 -1.68 -7.47 -9.84
N LEU A 540 -0.41 -7.10 -9.64
CA LEU A 540 0.24 -7.07 -8.33
C LEU A 540 0.59 -5.62 -7.95
N LEU A 541 0.87 -5.38 -6.68
CA LEU A 541 1.49 -4.15 -6.21
C LEU A 541 2.99 -4.36 -6.02
N ASP A 542 3.79 -3.32 -6.27
CA ASP A 542 5.14 -3.23 -5.70
C ASP A 542 5.07 -2.77 -4.22
N GLY A 543 6.20 -2.80 -3.50
CA GLY A 543 6.22 -2.35 -2.09
C GLY A 543 5.90 -0.86 -1.91
N PHE A 544 5.94 -0.06 -2.97
CA PHE A 544 5.56 1.35 -2.97
C PHE A 544 4.07 1.57 -3.28
N GLY A 545 3.30 0.51 -3.53
CA GLY A 545 1.87 0.55 -3.81
C GLY A 545 1.51 0.85 -5.27
N ARG A 546 2.44 0.69 -6.21
CA ARG A 546 2.19 0.85 -7.65
C ARG A 546 1.74 -0.46 -8.27
N ALA A 547 0.72 -0.40 -9.11
CA ALA A 547 0.25 -1.57 -9.86
C ALA A 547 1.28 -2.01 -10.91
N MET A 548 1.50 -3.31 -10.97
CA MET A 548 2.35 -4.00 -11.93
C MET A 548 1.58 -5.16 -12.57
N PRO A 549 1.96 -5.59 -13.79
CA PRO A 549 1.47 -6.85 -14.35
C PRO A 549 1.81 -8.02 -13.41
N ALA A 550 0.96 -9.05 -13.40
CA ALA A 550 1.19 -10.23 -12.55
C ALA A 550 2.46 -11.02 -12.89
N GLY A 551 2.97 -10.88 -14.12
CA GLY A 551 4.13 -11.64 -14.60
C GLY A 551 3.86 -13.15 -14.57
N ASP A 552 4.90 -13.93 -14.27
CA ASP A 552 4.86 -15.41 -14.25
C ASP A 552 4.57 -15.99 -12.85
N LEU A 553 3.82 -15.27 -12.01
CA LEU A 553 3.47 -15.78 -10.68
C LEU A 553 2.60 -17.04 -10.79
N ALA A 554 3.02 -18.13 -10.14
CA ALA A 554 2.24 -19.36 -10.09
C ALA A 554 0.87 -19.14 -9.41
N PRO A 555 -0.18 -19.90 -9.79
CA PRO A 555 -1.46 -19.85 -9.09
C PRO A 555 -1.32 -20.11 -7.58
N VAL A 556 -1.98 -19.29 -6.77
CA VAL A 556 -1.89 -19.31 -5.31
C VAL A 556 -2.99 -20.19 -4.74
N ALA A 557 -2.65 -21.17 -3.89
CA ALA A 557 -3.67 -22.01 -3.27
C ALA A 557 -4.64 -21.18 -2.40
N ALA A 558 -5.92 -21.55 -2.35
CA ALA A 558 -6.95 -20.83 -1.61
C ALA A 558 -6.61 -20.68 -0.10
N GLY A 559 -5.96 -21.68 0.50
CA GLY A 559 -5.49 -21.61 1.88
C GLY A 559 -4.35 -20.60 2.10
N ASP A 560 -3.45 -20.43 1.14
CA ASP A 560 -2.39 -19.42 1.20
C ASP A 560 -2.94 -18.02 0.94
N PHE A 561 -3.90 -17.91 0.00
CA PHE A 561 -4.62 -16.67 -0.26
C PHE A 561 -5.34 -16.16 1.00
N ALA A 562 -5.97 -17.05 1.77
CA ALA A 562 -6.67 -16.71 3.00
C ALA A 562 -5.75 -16.21 4.13
N GLN A 563 -4.46 -16.56 4.11
CA GLN A 563 -3.47 -16.08 5.08
C GLN A 563 -3.02 -14.63 4.82
N GLY A 564 -3.39 -14.07 3.68
CA GLY A 564 -3.06 -12.70 3.30
C GLY A 564 -1.71 -12.57 2.59
N PRO A 565 -1.25 -11.33 2.35
CA PRO A 565 -0.07 -11.06 1.53
C PRO A 565 1.21 -11.73 2.03
N SER A 566 1.93 -12.36 1.11
CA SER A 566 3.16 -13.12 1.37
C SER A 566 4.06 -13.17 0.12
N PRO A 567 5.30 -13.69 0.22
CA PRO A 567 6.16 -13.86 -0.94
C PRO A 567 5.58 -14.71 -2.08
N ILE A 568 4.72 -15.68 -1.74
CA ILE A 568 4.02 -16.56 -2.68
C ILE A 568 2.66 -16.02 -3.11
N ALA A 569 2.08 -15.10 -2.34
CA ALA A 569 0.82 -14.41 -2.63
C ALA A 569 0.95 -12.90 -2.40
N PRO A 570 1.68 -12.15 -3.26
CA PRO A 570 1.89 -10.71 -3.07
C PRO A 570 0.58 -9.91 -3.08
N ALA A 571 0.56 -8.70 -2.51
CA ALA A 571 -0.64 -7.85 -2.62
C ALA A 571 -0.97 -7.55 -4.09
N GLY A 572 -2.26 -7.57 -4.45
CA GLY A 572 -2.72 -7.52 -5.84
C GLY A 572 -4.19 -7.89 -6.03
N ILE A 573 -4.64 -7.86 -7.29
CA ILE A 573 -5.92 -8.41 -7.74
C ILE A 573 -5.70 -9.82 -8.26
N TYR A 574 -6.52 -10.74 -7.79
CA TYR A 574 -6.51 -12.14 -8.18
C TYR A 574 -7.88 -12.56 -8.71
N ALA A 575 -7.88 -13.55 -9.59
CA ALA A 575 -9.08 -14.17 -10.09
C ALA A 575 -9.08 -15.68 -9.83
N ALA A 576 -10.24 -16.19 -9.42
CA ALA A 576 -10.56 -17.60 -9.37
C ALA A 576 -11.81 -17.79 -10.24
N GLY A 577 -11.58 -18.17 -11.50
CA GLY A 577 -12.58 -18.13 -12.57
C GLY A 577 -13.11 -16.71 -12.69
N GLU A 578 -14.38 -16.55 -12.38
CA GLU A 578 -15.12 -15.29 -12.54
C GLU A 578 -15.11 -14.40 -11.29
N ARG A 579 -14.62 -14.92 -10.16
CA ARG A 579 -14.51 -14.16 -8.91
C ARG A 579 -13.23 -13.35 -8.92
N ARG A 580 -13.31 -12.05 -8.60
CA ARG A 580 -12.13 -11.22 -8.36
C ARG A 580 -12.03 -10.84 -6.89
N ALA A 581 -10.84 -11.01 -6.33
CA ALA A 581 -10.53 -10.66 -4.96
C ALA A 581 -9.22 -9.88 -4.88
N ALA A 582 -9.19 -8.90 -3.96
CA ALA A 582 -7.99 -8.15 -3.66
C ALA A 582 -7.27 -8.74 -2.44
N LEU A 583 -5.95 -8.88 -2.53
CA LEU A 583 -5.06 -9.00 -1.39
C LEU A 583 -4.41 -7.63 -1.16
N ASN A 584 -4.67 -7.04 0.00
CA ASN A 584 -4.16 -5.72 0.38
C ASN A 584 -3.10 -5.86 1.47
N ALA A 585 -1.96 -5.18 1.31
CA ALA A 585 -0.82 -5.27 2.22
C ALA A 585 -1.09 -4.62 3.59
N GLY A 586 -1.95 -3.61 3.62
CA GLY A 586 -2.26 -2.83 4.81
C GLY A 586 -3.07 -3.62 5.83
N GLY A 587 -2.78 -3.42 7.12
CA GLY A 587 -3.38 -4.23 8.18
C GLY A 587 -3.35 -3.54 9.53
N GLU A 588 -3.22 -4.34 10.59
CA GLU A 588 -2.98 -3.82 11.93
C GLU A 588 -1.54 -3.35 12.08
N LEU A 589 -1.35 -2.36 12.95
CA LEU A 589 -0.03 -1.83 13.30
C LEU A 589 0.24 -2.17 14.75
N ILE A 590 1.41 -2.74 15.02
CA ILE A 590 1.89 -2.97 16.37
C ILE A 590 3.24 -2.26 16.46
N PRO A 591 3.37 -1.12 17.17
CA PRO A 591 4.64 -0.41 17.27
C PRO A 591 5.72 -1.28 17.92
N ALA A 592 6.93 -1.26 17.36
CA ALA A 592 8.04 -2.03 17.91
C ALA A 592 8.54 -1.48 19.25
N ARG A 593 8.95 -2.38 20.15
CA ARG A 593 9.66 -2.04 21.39
C ARG A 593 11.04 -2.66 21.36
N TRP A 594 12.04 -1.88 21.75
CA TRP A 594 13.45 -2.26 21.65
C TRP A 594 14.12 -2.13 23.02
N ASP A 595 14.22 -3.26 23.72
CA ASP A 595 14.79 -3.30 25.08
C ASP A 595 16.24 -3.81 25.06
N GLY A 596 17.10 -3.16 25.85
CA GLY A 596 18.49 -3.60 26.04
C GLY A 596 19.40 -3.44 24.82
N VAL A 597 19.03 -2.59 23.86
CA VAL A 597 19.80 -2.25 22.66
C VAL A 597 19.94 -0.74 22.48
N THR A 598 20.89 -0.31 21.64
CA THR A 598 21.05 1.11 21.34
C THR A 598 20.05 1.50 20.25
N VAL A 599 19.06 2.32 20.58
CA VAL A 599 18.11 2.87 19.61
C VAL A 599 18.59 4.23 19.14
N GLU A 600 18.86 4.36 17.85
CA GLU A 600 19.13 5.63 17.18
C GLU A 600 17.81 6.22 16.69
N THR A 601 17.18 7.06 17.51
CA THR A 601 16.19 8.04 17.06
C THR A 601 16.94 9.28 16.61
N ARG A 602 16.61 9.85 15.45
CA ARG A 602 17.33 10.97 14.83
C ARG A 602 17.08 12.28 15.60
N ASP A 603 17.63 12.39 16.80
CA ASP A 603 17.76 13.66 17.54
C ASP A 603 19.22 14.16 17.57
N ILE A 604 20.10 13.55 16.77
CA ILE A 604 21.52 13.94 16.75
C ILE A 604 21.96 14.13 15.30
N ALA A 605 21.93 15.38 14.85
CA ALA A 605 22.52 15.81 13.59
C ALA A 605 23.97 15.31 13.47
N PRO A 606 24.42 14.87 12.27
CA PRO A 606 25.83 14.56 12.07
C PRO A 606 26.67 15.77 12.47
N GLY A 607 27.78 15.54 13.16
CA GLY A 607 28.66 16.61 13.60
C GLY A 607 29.05 17.51 12.42
N VAL A 608 29.04 18.83 12.62
CA VAL A 608 29.33 19.79 11.56
C VAL A 608 30.84 19.78 11.29
N ASP A 609 31.24 19.50 10.05
CA ASP A 609 32.64 19.60 9.62
C ASP A 609 33.04 21.08 9.53
N LEU A 610 34.00 21.48 10.35
CA LEU A 610 34.51 22.85 10.42
C LEU A 610 35.71 23.07 9.49
N LYS A 611 36.20 22.05 8.80
CA LYS A 611 37.35 22.13 7.90
C LYS A 611 37.16 23.18 6.81
N GLY A 612 36.01 23.16 6.12
CA GLY A 612 35.71 24.11 5.04
C GLY A 612 35.74 25.56 5.52
N TRP A 613 35.10 25.83 6.66
CA TRP A 613 35.08 27.16 7.29
C TRP A 613 36.47 27.65 7.70
N LEU A 614 37.31 26.77 8.26
CA LEU A 614 38.67 27.11 8.65
C LEU A 614 39.60 27.33 7.44
N LEU A 615 39.43 26.57 6.36
CA LEU A 615 40.14 26.82 5.10
C LEU A 615 39.74 28.17 4.48
N ALA A 616 38.44 28.50 4.49
CA ALA A 616 37.96 29.80 4.04
C ALA A 616 38.52 30.95 4.88
N LEU A 617 38.54 30.79 6.22
CA LEU A 617 39.17 31.75 7.12
C LEU A 617 40.67 31.91 6.86
N ALA A 618 41.40 30.80 6.67
CA ALA A 618 42.82 30.83 6.33
C ALA A 618 43.07 31.57 5.00
N ALA A 619 42.28 31.29 3.97
CA ALA A 619 42.35 31.97 2.68
C ALA A 619 42.08 33.48 2.81
N LEU A 620 41.04 33.87 3.56
CA LEU A 620 40.73 35.28 3.84
C LEU A 620 41.89 36.00 4.54
N LEU A 621 42.48 35.37 5.56
CA LEU A 621 43.62 35.92 6.30
C LEU A 621 44.85 36.10 5.40
N LEU A 622 45.11 35.18 4.48
CA LEU A 622 46.20 35.29 3.50
C LEU A 622 45.95 36.42 2.48
N VAL A 623 44.70 36.59 2.02
CA VAL A 623 44.33 37.70 1.14
C VAL A 623 44.51 39.04 1.85
N LEU A 624 44.07 39.14 3.10
CA LEU A 624 44.28 40.31 3.94
C LEU A 624 45.78 40.58 4.17
N ASP A 625 46.59 39.55 4.39
CA ASP A 625 48.06 39.68 4.53
C ASP A 625 48.71 40.22 3.26
N ALA A 626 48.28 39.72 2.09
CA ALA A 626 48.79 40.17 0.80
C ALA A 626 48.40 41.63 0.50
N LEU A 627 47.13 42.00 0.74
CA LEU A 627 46.64 43.38 0.57
C LEU A 627 47.35 44.34 1.52
N ALA A 628 47.45 43.97 2.79
CA ALA A 628 48.12 44.75 3.81
C ALA A 628 49.61 44.94 3.50
N SER A 629 50.31 43.87 3.12
CA SER A 629 51.72 43.91 2.70
C SER A 629 51.90 44.81 1.46
N ALA A 630 50.99 44.73 0.49
CA ALA A 630 51.00 45.57 -0.70
C ALA A 630 50.76 47.06 -0.36
N MET A 631 49.81 47.37 0.53
CA MET A 631 49.55 48.74 0.99
C MET A 631 50.75 49.34 1.72
N LEU A 632 51.42 48.59 2.59
CA LEU A 632 52.65 49.04 3.25
C LEU A 632 53.81 49.27 2.27
N SER A 633 53.88 48.45 1.21
CA SER A 633 54.86 48.64 0.14
C SER A 633 54.58 49.89 -0.72
N ARG A 634 53.29 50.22 -0.95
CA ARG A 634 52.85 51.37 -1.76
C ARG A 634 52.85 52.69 -0.97
N GLY A 635 52.42 52.68 0.29
CA GLY A 635 52.46 53.84 1.18
C GLY A 635 53.88 54.37 1.43
N ARG A 636 54.89 53.49 1.34
CA ARG A 636 56.31 53.87 1.36
C ARG A 636 56.83 54.46 0.04
N LYS A 637 56.17 54.21 -1.10
CA LYS A 637 56.51 54.84 -2.39
C LYS A 637 55.90 56.23 -2.57
N ALA A 638 54.79 56.53 -1.90
CA ALA A 638 54.14 57.85 -1.97
C ALA A 638 54.72 58.88 -0.98
N ALA A 639 55.51 58.46 0.00
CA ALA A 639 56.15 59.32 1.01
C ALA A 639 57.67 59.49 0.79
N ALA A 640 58.21 59.02 -0.34
CA ALA A 640 59.63 59.14 -0.71
C ALA A 640 59.87 60.36 -1.61
#